data_AF-A0A4Q4T431-F1
#
_entry.id   AF-A0A4Q4T431-F1
#
_cell.length_a   1.000
_cell.length_b   1.000
_cell.length_c   1.000
_cell.angle_alpha   90.00
_cell.angle_beta   90.00
_cell.angle_gamma   90.00
#
_symmetry.space_group_name_H-M   'P 1'
#
loop_
_entity.id
_entity.type
_entity.pdbx_description
1 polymer ?
#
loop_
_entity_poly.entity_id
_entity_poly.type
_entity_poly.pdbx_seq_one_letter_code
_entity_poly.pdbx_strand_id
1 'polypeptide(L)'
;MVICNDPAELRRVLNVSSGFRRSPWYNCMRLDPSKDNVLWSDHQEQLVDEQILKLVQLIEREYVSTKGTFRTMDLVRVSQYLVHDIISSVGFGRHFGYLDANDDQYGAIQIVKTILPPLMVVALFHSIFLTVAKSPFMKPFLPKPSDKQGLGVVLGIVNGQVEKRYGPKKIENRDVLQSFVDSGLPRDMVESECVVQIVAGTATTAIAICTAIFHVSSNPGVYRKLQEEIDAATETVSRPVISDQQAKDLPYLQAVIKEALRIWPPSSALQPHRSDEDELICGVKVPAQTDVVWAPFTLMRNKAVFGEDADMFNPDRWTDAEPGRFREMELTQGMVFFNGSRWECMGKRLAYMEITKTLFELFRRYDFAMLNPVEPFTWKNYVDPNMLLLTLALLPIMVLTGIVPEHSYTRCQRITQNPLEGCPPRTLYGPLTLLGMTDRPWGSGPYADVAGNSMQENDVHVYWNSANHDAVFPDNVYTGVLTIGPNLNATLTGSGPTGFPVPEDTPFGCTDFRAYNIDFRNEYTPYANGPAHALGVSRANASFYSCGFYSYQDTVYIGKLGNVYFYDSVVAGQTDFLYGFGTLYIEKSTLALRGCGGGITAWKGANTTFPNKYGVYISDSRVVAANSSIAPEIEDKCSLGRPWNEGHRSVFINTYFDPSILPAGYTPWKGQPNGRIGPNTTMAVYHVYGPGYDAVAAEASNVTKVFNRRQVKPFRRPIDVFMTPTGKQPNIGWIDPSVGS
;
A
#
# COMPACT_ATOMS: atom_id res chain seq x y z
N MET A 1 -8.92 2.80 34.08
CA MET A 1 -9.18 2.01 32.86
C MET A 1 -7.98 1.11 32.61
N VAL A 2 -8.22 -0.16 32.29
CA VAL A 2 -7.22 -1.19 31.97
C VAL A 2 -7.44 -1.62 30.52
N ILE A 3 -6.38 -1.61 29.72
CA ILE A 3 -6.43 -2.07 28.32
C ILE A 3 -6.01 -3.53 28.28
N CYS A 4 -6.90 -4.39 27.76
CA CYS A 4 -6.65 -5.82 27.58
C CYS A 4 -6.50 -6.15 26.09
N ASN A 5 -5.46 -6.90 25.76
CA ASN A 5 -5.17 -7.40 24.41
C ASN A 5 -5.11 -8.93 24.35
N ASP A 6 -5.47 -9.62 25.44
CA ASP A 6 -5.54 -11.07 25.50
C ASP A 6 -6.93 -11.57 25.03
N PRO A 7 -7.01 -12.41 23.98
CA PRO A 7 -8.27 -12.85 23.42
C PRO A 7 -9.06 -13.80 24.33
N ALA A 8 -8.39 -14.60 25.17
CA ALA A 8 -9.08 -15.50 26.09
C ALA A 8 -9.70 -14.71 27.25
N GLU A 9 -8.96 -13.77 27.83
CA GLU A 9 -9.45 -12.91 28.90
C GLU A 9 -10.56 -11.98 28.42
N LEU A 10 -10.44 -11.40 27.23
CA LEU A 10 -11.53 -10.59 26.66
C LEU A 10 -12.80 -11.42 26.44
N ARG A 11 -12.70 -12.64 25.90
CA ARG A 11 -13.85 -13.55 25.77
C ARG A 11 -14.47 -13.89 27.13
N ARG A 12 -13.65 -14.07 28.18
CA ARG A 12 -14.12 -14.30 29.55
C ARG A 12 -14.88 -13.08 30.09
N VAL A 13 -14.32 -11.88 29.95
CA VAL A 13 -14.96 -10.61 30.34
C VAL A 13 -16.26 -10.39 29.57
N LEU A 14 -16.31 -10.83 28.31
CA LEU A 14 -17.47 -10.69 27.45
C LEU A 14 -18.55 -11.78 27.67
N ASN A 15 -18.25 -12.82 28.45
CA ASN A 15 -19.12 -13.99 28.60
C ASN A 15 -20.45 -13.61 29.27
N VAL A 16 -21.54 -14.29 28.89
CA VAL A 16 -22.89 -14.12 29.46
C VAL A 16 -22.91 -14.33 30.98
N SER A 17 -22.08 -15.24 31.50
CA SER A 17 -21.96 -15.53 32.93
C SER A 17 -20.92 -14.68 33.66
N SER A 18 -20.24 -13.77 32.96
CA SER A 18 -19.28 -12.86 33.58
C SER A 18 -20.02 -11.87 34.50
N GLY A 19 -19.43 -11.53 35.65
CA GLY A 19 -19.94 -10.46 36.52
C GLY A 19 -19.81 -9.05 35.92
N PHE A 20 -19.33 -8.95 34.68
CA PHE A 20 -19.08 -7.68 34.00
C PHE A 20 -20.36 -7.10 33.39
N ARG A 21 -20.42 -5.78 33.37
CA ARG A 21 -21.46 -4.99 32.71
C ARG A 21 -20.86 -3.89 31.85
N ARG A 22 -21.64 -3.38 30.89
CA ARG A 22 -21.28 -2.17 30.13
C ARG A 22 -20.99 -1.00 31.09
N SER A 23 -19.90 -0.30 30.82
CA SER A 23 -19.53 0.93 31.52
C SER A 23 -20.52 2.08 31.22
N PRO A 24 -20.60 3.13 32.06
CA PRO A 24 -21.45 4.29 31.81
C PRO A 24 -21.07 5.04 30.54
N TRP A 25 -19.88 4.81 29.99
CA TRP A 25 -19.48 5.28 28.66
C TRP A 25 -20.57 5.07 27.60
N TYR A 26 -21.23 3.90 27.61
CA TYR A 26 -22.29 3.57 26.64
C TYR A 26 -23.54 4.45 26.79
N ASN A 27 -23.78 5.05 27.94
CA ASN A 27 -24.93 5.92 28.16
C ASN A 27 -24.84 7.23 27.35
N CYS A 28 -23.62 7.67 26.99
CA CYS A 28 -23.42 8.83 26.12
C CYS A 28 -23.74 8.52 24.65
N MET A 29 -23.81 7.24 24.29
CA MET A 29 -24.16 6.77 22.95
C MET A 29 -25.68 6.56 22.79
N ARG A 30 -26.46 6.74 23.86
CA ARG A 30 -27.93 6.66 23.88
C ARG A 30 -28.53 8.05 23.69
N LEU A 31 -29.66 8.16 22.98
CA LEU A 31 -30.43 9.41 22.92
C LEU A 31 -31.11 9.71 24.27
N ASP A 32 -31.61 8.68 24.95
CA ASP A 32 -31.96 8.72 26.38
C ASP A 32 -31.02 7.80 27.16
N PRO A 33 -30.12 8.34 28.01
CA PRO A 33 -29.18 7.57 28.82
C PRO A 33 -29.79 6.46 29.69
N SER A 34 -31.10 6.50 29.95
CA SER A 34 -31.78 5.63 30.92
C SER A 34 -32.41 4.35 30.34
N LYS A 35 -32.39 4.13 29.03
CA LYS A 35 -33.16 3.05 28.37
C LYS A 35 -32.31 2.24 27.36
N ASP A 36 -32.68 0.98 27.09
CA ASP A 36 -31.92 0.01 26.26
C ASP A 36 -32.51 -0.21 24.85
N ASN A 37 -31.64 -0.60 23.93
CA ASN A 37 -31.89 -0.73 22.49
C ASN A 37 -32.03 -2.20 22.03
N VAL A 38 -33.00 -2.54 21.16
CA VAL A 38 -33.29 -3.91 20.63
C VAL A 38 -33.63 -3.83 19.13
N LEU A 39 -33.35 -4.85 18.29
CA LEU A 39 -33.56 -4.89 16.82
C LEU A 39 -33.83 -6.31 16.24
N TRP A 40 -34.85 -6.51 15.35
CA TRP A 40 -34.95 -7.65 14.40
C TRP A 40 -36.11 -7.57 13.35
N SER A 41 -35.96 -8.13 12.13
CA SER A 41 -37.06 -8.45 11.17
C SER A 41 -36.66 -9.39 10.00
N ASP A 42 -37.60 -10.14 9.40
CA ASP A 42 -37.42 -11.07 8.27
C ASP A 42 -37.93 -10.53 6.89
N HIS A 43 -37.08 -9.82 6.11
CA HIS A 43 -37.22 -9.66 4.63
C HIS A 43 -36.02 -8.91 3.97
N GLN A 44 -34.80 -9.08 4.48
CA GLN A 44 -33.72 -8.11 4.22
C GLN A 44 -33.00 -8.29 2.88
N GLU A 45 -32.91 -9.52 2.37
CA GLU A 45 -32.06 -9.83 1.20
C GLU A 45 -32.54 -9.14 -0.10
N GLN A 46 -33.85 -9.09 -0.35
CA GLN A 46 -34.38 -8.46 -1.56
C GLN A 46 -34.12 -6.94 -1.57
N LEU A 47 -34.25 -6.29 -0.41
CA LEU A 47 -33.96 -4.86 -0.26
C LEU A 47 -32.47 -4.56 -0.48
N VAL A 48 -31.59 -5.45 -0.02
CA VAL A 48 -30.14 -5.36 -0.29
C VAL A 48 -29.86 -5.49 -1.79
N ASP A 49 -30.49 -6.45 -2.48
CA ASP A 49 -30.30 -6.66 -3.93
C ASP A 49 -30.69 -5.42 -4.73
N GLU A 50 -31.83 -4.81 -4.40
CA GLU A 50 -32.29 -3.59 -5.06
C GLU A 50 -31.27 -2.45 -4.93
N GLN A 51 -30.67 -2.27 -3.75
CA GLN A 51 -29.67 -1.21 -3.55
C GLN A 51 -28.33 -1.54 -4.22
N ILE A 52 -27.92 -2.82 -4.27
CA ILE A 52 -26.73 -3.24 -5.01
C ILE A 52 -26.91 -2.98 -6.51
N LEU A 53 -28.09 -3.24 -7.08
CA LEU A 53 -28.39 -2.93 -8.48
C LEU A 53 -28.34 -1.42 -8.74
N LYS A 54 -28.85 -0.60 -7.83
CA LYS A 54 -28.73 0.85 -7.92
C LYS A 54 -27.28 1.33 -7.84
N LEU A 55 -26.46 0.70 -7.02
CA LEU A 55 -25.02 0.98 -6.96
C LEU A 55 -24.35 0.66 -8.31
N VAL A 56 -24.64 -0.49 -8.90
CA VAL A 56 -24.15 -0.87 -10.23
C VAL A 56 -24.56 0.18 -11.27
N GLN A 57 -25.83 0.59 -11.27
CA GLN A 57 -26.33 1.63 -12.17
C GLN A 57 -25.63 2.98 -11.96
N LEU A 58 -25.38 3.38 -10.72
CA LEU A 58 -24.64 4.60 -10.39
C LEU A 58 -23.20 4.53 -10.92
N ILE A 59 -22.51 3.40 -10.72
CA ILE A 59 -21.15 3.19 -11.21
C ILE A 59 -21.11 3.29 -12.74
N GLU A 60 -22.01 2.59 -13.44
CA GLU A 60 -22.12 2.63 -14.90
C GLU A 60 -22.41 4.04 -15.44
N ARG A 61 -23.29 4.79 -14.75
CA ARG A 61 -23.69 6.14 -15.16
C ARG A 61 -22.58 7.17 -14.97
N GLU A 62 -21.95 7.17 -13.80
CA GLU A 62 -21.10 8.28 -13.34
C GLU A 62 -19.61 7.94 -13.31
N TYR A 63 -19.23 6.69 -13.04
CA TYR A 63 -17.86 6.37 -12.60
C TYR A 63 -17.05 5.46 -13.53
N VAL A 64 -17.68 4.77 -14.49
CA VAL A 64 -16.95 3.95 -15.47
C VAL A 64 -16.09 4.83 -16.38
N SER A 65 -14.79 4.54 -16.40
CA SER A 65 -13.85 5.16 -17.34
C SER A 65 -13.98 4.53 -18.73
N THR A 66 -13.84 5.34 -19.78
CA THR A 66 -13.83 4.88 -21.19
C THR A 66 -12.52 5.28 -21.86
N LYS A 67 -12.24 4.77 -23.06
CA LYS A 67 -10.99 5.08 -23.81
C LYS A 67 -10.71 6.57 -24.01
N GLY A 68 -11.74 7.43 -23.95
CA GLY A 68 -11.60 8.88 -24.13
C GLY A 68 -11.95 9.71 -22.89
N THR A 69 -12.33 9.08 -21.76
CA THR A 69 -12.74 9.82 -20.56
C THR A 69 -12.37 9.05 -19.31
N PHE A 70 -11.42 9.60 -18.56
CA PHE A 70 -11.03 9.11 -17.25
C PHE A 70 -11.97 9.70 -16.19
N ARG A 71 -12.53 8.84 -15.34
CA ARG A 71 -13.44 9.22 -14.26
C ARG A 71 -12.97 8.61 -12.94
N THR A 72 -13.03 9.39 -11.88
CA THR A 72 -12.59 9.00 -10.54
C THR A 72 -13.78 8.74 -9.64
N MET A 73 -13.71 7.70 -8.82
CA MET A 73 -14.74 7.36 -7.84
C MET A 73 -14.18 7.44 -6.42
N ASP A 74 -14.81 8.25 -5.56
CA ASP A 74 -14.58 8.20 -4.11
C ASP A 74 -15.31 6.96 -3.57
N LEU A 75 -14.57 5.86 -3.46
CA LEU A 75 -15.11 4.57 -3.02
C LEU A 75 -15.72 4.66 -1.60
N VAL A 76 -15.12 5.44 -0.70
CA VAL A 76 -15.64 5.61 0.67
C VAL A 76 -17.02 6.23 0.65
N ARG A 77 -17.17 7.31 -0.13
CA ARG A 77 -18.44 8.02 -0.24
C ARG A 77 -19.51 7.17 -0.92
N VAL A 78 -19.17 6.49 -2.01
CA VAL A 78 -20.12 5.63 -2.74
C VAL A 78 -20.55 4.43 -1.88
N SER A 79 -19.64 3.81 -1.12
CA SER A 79 -20.01 2.76 -0.17
C SER A 79 -20.90 3.30 0.97
N GLN A 80 -20.69 4.55 1.42
CA GLN A 80 -21.59 5.17 2.40
C GLN A 80 -23.01 5.39 1.85
N TYR A 81 -23.14 5.78 0.57
CA TYR A 81 -24.44 5.90 -0.09
C TYR A 81 -25.18 4.57 -0.14
N LEU A 82 -24.49 3.50 -0.55
CA LEU A 82 -25.06 2.14 -0.57
C LEU A 82 -25.61 1.75 0.80
N VAL A 83 -24.79 1.84 1.84
CA VAL A 83 -25.19 1.36 3.17
C VAL A 83 -26.29 2.25 3.76
N HIS A 84 -26.28 3.57 3.51
CA HIS A 84 -27.39 4.43 3.93
C HIS A 84 -28.72 4.04 3.28
N ASP A 85 -28.72 3.73 1.98
CA ASP A 85 -29.93 3.31 1.28
C ASP A 85 -30.40 1.90 1.70
N ILE A 86 -29.49 0.99 2.03
CA ILE A 86 -29.84 -0.32 2.59
C ILE A 86 -30.45 -0.18 3.98
N ILE A 87 -29.77 0.54 4.89
CA ILE A 87 -30.24 0.73 6.27
C ILE A 87 -31.58 1.45 6.29
N SER A 88 -31.79 2.44 5.42
CA SER A 88 -33.08 3.12 5.33
C SER A 88 -34.18 2.24 4.74
N SER A 89 -33.87 1.43 3.73
CA SER A 89 -34.82 0.47 3.16
C SER A 89 -35.26 -0.57 4.18
N VAL A 90 -34.30 -1.21 4.85
CA VAL A 90 -34.56 -2.22 5.87
C VAL A 90 -35.21 -1.60 7.12
N GLY A 91 -34.79 -0.39 7.48
CA GLY A 91 -35.27 0.33 8.66
C GLY A 91 -36.70 0.85 8.54
N PHE A 92 -37.01 1.48 7.40
CA PHE A 92 -38.22 2.30 7.25
C PHE A 92 -39.12 1.86 6.08
N GLY A 93 -38.76 0.78 5.40
CA GLY A 93 -39.48 0.27 4.22
C GLY A 93 -39.30 1.16 2.98
N ARG A 94 -38.34 2.08 2.99
CA ARG A 94 -37.99 2.95 1.85
C ARG A 94 -36.53 3.39 1.92
N HIS A 95 -35.82 3.39 0.81
CA HIS A 95 -34.50 4.01 0.72
C HIS A 95 -34.62 5.54 0.76
N PHE A 96 -33.54 6.21 1.12
CA PHE A 96 -33.47 7.66 1.25
C PHE A 96 -33.02 8.35 -0.05
N GLY A 97 -32.46 7.60 -1.01
CA GLY A 97 -32.17 8.05 -2.36
C GLY A 97 -30.75 8.60 -2.53
N TYR A 98 -29.80 8.15 -1.70
CA TYR A 98 -28.39 8.58 -1.79
C TYR A 98 -27.75 8.13 -3.10
N LEU A 99 -27.99 6.88 -3.52
CA LEU A 99 -27.47 6.33 -4.76
C LEU A 99 -28.08 7.00 -6.00
N ASP A 100 -29.38 7.27 -5.97
CA ASP A 100 -30.09 7.92 -7.09
C ASP A 100 -29.53 9.33 -7.34
N ALA A 101 -29.36 10.09 -6.26
CA ALA A 101 -28.88 11.48 -6.30
C ALA A 101 -27.36 11.63 -6.40
N ASN A 102 -26.59 10.57 -6.10
CA ASN A 102 -25.13 10.60 -5.98
C ASN A 102 -24.63 11.66 -4.98
N ASP A 103 -25.38 11.89 -3.90
CA ASP A 103 -25.14 12.99 -2.97
C ASP A 103 -25.60 12.65 -1.54
N ASP A 104 -25.02 13.34 -0.55
CA ASP A 104 -25.43 13.27 0.86
C ASP A 104 -26.72 14.08 1.07
N GLN A 105 -27.83 13.56 0.54
CA GLN A 105 -29.13 14.24 0.43
C GLN A 105 -29.63 14.89 1.72
N TYR A 106 -29.25 14.33 2.87
CA TYR A 106 -29.69 14.80 4.18
C TYR A 106 -28.54 15.28 5.07
N GLY A 107 -27.32 15.39 4.53
CA GLY A 107 -26.12 15.73 5.29
C GLY A 107 -25.73 14.71 6.36
N ALA A 108 -26.33 13.51 6.36
CA ALA A 108 -26.21 12.54 7.43
C ALA A 108 -24.77 12.02 7.56
N ILE A 109 -24.08 11.83 6.42
CA ILE A 109 -22.68 11.39 6.40
C ILE A 109 -21.80 12.47 7.04
N GLN A 110 -21.99 13.73 6.64
CA GLN A 110 -21.22 14.85 7.20
C GLN A 110 -21.50 15.06 8.70
N ILE A 111 -22.75 14.88 9.12
CA ILE A 111 -23.16 14.96 10.53
C ILE A 111 -22.46 13.89 11.36
N VAL A 112 -22.47 12.63 10.91
CA VAL A 112 -21.79 11.53 11.62
C VAL A 112 -20.29 11.81 11.73
N LYS A 113 -19.63 12.27 10.66
CA LYS A 113 -18.20 12.64 10.69
C LYS A 113 -17.89 13.75 11.69
N THR A 114 -18.79 14.70 11.86
CA THR A 114 -18.57 15.89 12.71
C THR A 114 -18.89 15.62 14.19
N ILE A 115 -19.96 14.87 14.46
CA ILE A 115 -20.48 14.67 15.82
C ILE A 115 -19.83 13.46 16.52
N LEU A 116 -19.54 12.39 15.79
CA LEU A 116 -19.11 11.13 16.41
C LEU A 116 -17.74 11.24 17.13
N PRO A 117 -16.71 11.90 16.56
CA PRO A 117 -15.42 12.06 17.24
C PRO A 117 -15.48 12.78 18.61
N PRO A 118 -16.06 13.99 18.73
CA PRO A 118 -16.15 14.65 20.04
C PRO A 118 -17.04 13.86 21.01
N LEU A 119 -18.11 13.21 20.54
CA LEU A 119 -18.96 12.36 21.37
C LEU A 119 -18.17 11.21 22.00
N MET A 120 -17.28 10.55 21.25
CA MET A 120 -16.44 9.45 21.75
C MET A 120 -15.48 9.91 22.85
N VAL A 121 -14.93 11.12 22.74
CA VAL A 121 -14.04 11.71 23.75
C VAL A 121 -14.83 12.09 25.01
N VAL A 122 -15.98 12.75 24.84
CA VAL A 122 -16.86 13.16 25.94
C VAL A 122 -17.43 11.94 26.69
N ALA A 123 -17.66 10.83 25.98
CA ALA A 123 -18.12 9.58 26.57
C ALA A 123 -17.12 8.99 27.59
N LEU A 124 -15.82 9.26 27.48
CA LEU A 124 -14.81 8.87 28.48
C LEU A 124 -15.00 9.62 29.81
N PHE A 125 -15.67 10.77 29.81
CA PHE A 125 -15.97 11.62 30.98
C PHE A 125 -17.47 11.68 31.26
N HIS A 126 -18.11 10.52 31.21
CA HIS A 126 -19.56 10.34 31.31
C HIS A 126 -20.25 11.14 32.44
N SER A 127 -19.66 11.20 33.63
CA SER A 127 -20.23 11.89 34.78
C SER A 127 -20.38 13.40 34.54
N ILE A 128 -19.38 14.02 33.91
CA ILE A 128 -19.39 15.44 33.55
C ILE A 128 -20.43 15.68 32.46
N PHE A 129 -20.45 14.83 31.43
CA PHE A 129 -21.39 14.94 30.32
C PHE A 129 -22.84 14.88 30.78
N LEU A 130 -23.22 13.88 31.59
CA LEU A 130 -24.60 13.77 32.07
C LEU A 130 -25.01 14.95 32.96
N THR A 131 -24.13 15.44 33.82
CA THR A 131 -24.43 16.58 34.68
C THR A 131 -24.65 17.85 33.85
N VAL A 132 -23.85 18.05 32.80
CA VAL A 132 -24.05 19.16 31.84
C VAL A 132 -25.35 18.96 31.05
N ALA A 133 -25.55 17.81 30.40
CA ALA A 133 -26.71 17.54 29.55
C ALA A 133 -28.05 17.60 30.31
N LYS A 134 -28.08 17.20 31.59
CA LYS A 134 -29.29 17.28 32.44
C LYS A 134 -29.53 18.67 33.02
N SER A 135 -28.60 19.61 32.85
CA SER A 135 -28.75 20.99 33.33
C SER A 135 -29.92 21.69 32.61
N PRO A 136 -30.80 22.41 33.33
CA PRO A 136 -31.88 23.18 32.71
C PRO A 136 -31.40 24.19 31.67
N PHE A 137 -30.16 24.68 31.82
CA PHE A 137 -29.52 25.63 30.90
C PHE A 137 -29.19 25.03 29.52
N MET A 138 -29.01 23.71 29.44
CA MET A 138 -28.62 23.00 28.21
C MET A 138 -29.83 22.56 27.38
N LYS A 139 -31.02 22.47 27.97
CA LYS A 139 -32.27 22.06 27.29
C LYS A 139 -32.59 22.84 25.98
N PRO A 140 -32.38 24.16 25.90
CA PRO A 140 -32.64 24.90 24.65
C PRO A 140 -31.70 24.55 23.50
N PHE A 141 -30.50 24.03 23.81
CA PHE A 141 -29.42 23.74 22.87
C PHE A 141 -29.35 22.26 22.45
N LEU A 142 -30.21 21.41 23.00
CA LEU A 142 -30.33 20.02 22.56
C LEU A 142 -30.99 19.96 21.16
N PRO A 143 -30.54 19.04 20.28
CA PRO A 143 -31.09 18.91 18.94
C PRO A 143 -32.59 18.60 18.96
N LYS A 144 -33.36 19.27 18.10
CA LYS A 144 -34.80 19.07 17.94
C LYS A 144 -35.11 18.52 16.55
N PRO A 145 -36.19 17.74 16.39
CA PRO A 145 -36.64 17.26 15.07
C PRO A 145 -36.99 18.38 14.07
N SER A 146 -37.23 19.61 14.56
CA SER A 146 -37.49 20.80 13.74
C SER A 146 -36.24 21.46 13.18
N ASP A 147 -35.05 21.10 13.66
CA ASP A 147 -33.82 21.78 13.27
C ASP A 147 -33.40 21.34 11.87
N LYS A 148 -33.05 22.32 11.04
CA LYS A 148 -32.71 22.09 9.62
C LYS A 148 -31.24 21.70 9.39
N GLN A 149 -30.47 21.55 10.45
CA GLN A 149 -29.02 21.27 10.42
C GLN A 149 -28.65 20.33 11.56
N GLY A 150 -27.51 19.64 11.44
CA GLY A 150 -27.02 18.74 12.48
C GLY A 150 -27.92 17.53 12.73
N LEU A 151 -27.81 16.93 13.91
CA LEU A 151 -28.58 15.73 14.30
C LEU A 151 -30.12 15.94 14.19
N GLY A 152 -30.60 17.18 14.21
CA GLY A 152 -32.01 17.51 14.03
C GLY A 152 -32.61 17.05 12.69
N VAL A 153 -31.80 17.00 11.62
CA VAL A 153 -32.25 16.48 10.32
C VAL A 153 -32.57 14.98 10.41
N VAL A 154 -31.67 14.20 11.04
CA VAL A 154 -31.87 12.76 11.27
C VAL A 154 -33.07 12.54 12.19
N LEU A 155 -33.20 13.33 13.25
CA LEU A 155 -34.36 13.29 14.16
C LEU A 155 -35.68 13.61 13.43
N GLY A 156 -35.69 14.60 12.54
CA GLY A 156 -36.86 14.96 11.74
C GLY A 156 -37.28 13.85 10.78
N ILE A 157 -36.31 13.19 10.13
CA ILE A 157 -36.58 12.03 9.27
C ILE A 157 -37.20 10.89 10.08
N VAL A 158 -36.58 10.54 11.21
CA VAL A 158 -37.06 9.46 12.08
C VAL A 158 -38.44 9.78 12.62
N ASN A 159 -38.65 10.98 13.18
CA ASN A 159 -39.94 11.41 13.69
C ASN A 159 -41.02 11.36 12.60
N GLY A 160 -40.70 11.78 11.38
CA GLY A 160 -41.61 11.70 10.24
C GLY A 160 -41.97 10.27 9.81
N GLN A 161 -41.09 9.27 10.02
CA GLN A 161 -41.44 7.86 9.78
C GLN A 161 -42.23 7.26 10.94
N VAL A 162 -41.83 7.54 12.19
CA VAL A 162 -42.52 7.05 13.39
C VAL A 162 -43.94 7.61 13.48
N GLU A 163 -44.15 8.88 13.12
CA GLU A 163 -45.48 9.50 13.07
C GLU A 163 -46.44 8.75 12.13
N LYS A 164 -45.94 8.14 11.05
CA LYS A 164 -46.79 7.32 10.15
C LYS A 164 -47.26 6.01 10.79
N ARG A 165 -46.57 5.54 11.85
CA ARG A 165 -46.90 4.31 12.58
C ARG A 165 -47.78 4.56 13.79
N TYR A 166 -47.55 5.68 14.48
CA TYR A 166 -48.27 6.05 15.71
C TYR A 166 -49.35 7.12 15.51
N GLY A 167 -49.38 7.80 14.36
CA GLY A 167 -50.33 8.85 14.05
C GLY A 167 -51.75 8.35 13.78
N PRO A 168 -52.70 9.27 13.49
CA PRO A 168 -54.11 8.94 13.33
C PRO A 168 -54.43 8.01 12.15
N LYS A 169 -53.55 7.96 11.14
CA LYS A 169 -53.65 7.06 9.99
C LYS A 169 -52.46 6.10 9.97
N LYS A 170 -52.58 5.01 10.75
CA LYS A 170 -51.54 4.01 10.92
C LYS A 170 -51.26 3.27 9.61
N ILE A 171 -50.00 3.23 9.22
CA ILE A 171 -49.50 2.44 8.10
C ILE A 171 -48.68 1.29 8.71
N GLU A 172 -49.03 0.05 8.37
CA GLU A 172 -48.25 -1.12 8.75
C GLU A 172 -47.37 -1.55 7.57
N ASN A 173 -46.08 -1.73 7.84
CA ASN A 173 -45.09 -2.18 6.85
C ASN A 173 -44.34 -3.40 7.37
N ARG A 174 -43.66 -4.14 6.48
CA ARG A 174 -42.72 -5.20 6.88
C ARG A 174 -41.28 -4.66 6.93
N ASP A 175 -40.99 -3.88 7.96
CA ASP A 175 -39.66 -3.30 8.21
C ASP A 175 -39.31 -3.32 9.70
N VAL A 176 -38.05 -2.98 10.01
CA VAL A 176 -37.53 -2.97 11.38
C VAL A 176 -38.26 -1.97 12.27
N LEU A 177 -38.65 -0.81 11.74
CA LEU A 177 -39.48 0.13 12.49
C LEU A 177 -40.80 -0.52 12.92
N GLN A 178 -41.45 -1.32 12.07
CA GLN A 178 -42.68 -2.00 12.46
C GLN A 178 -42.47 -2.99 13.60
N SER A 179 -41.37 -3.75 13.58
CA SER A 179 -41.11 -4.73 14.65
C SER A 179 -40.92 -4.07 16.03
N PHE A 180 -40.45 -2.83 16.08
CA PHE A 180 -40.42 -2.02 17.30
C PHE A 180 -41.78 -1.65 17.82
N VAL A 181 -42.66 -1.24 16.91
CA VAL A 181 -44.05 -0.93 17.23
C VAL A 181 -44.76 -2.17 17.75
N ASP A 182 -44.59 -3.31 17.07
CA ASP A 182 -45.23 -4.58 17.40
C ASP A 182 -44.70 -5.17 18.72
N SER A 183 -43.44 -4.88 19.07
CA SER A 183 -42.85 -5.24 20.36
C SER A 183 -43.41 -4.45 21.55
N GLY A 184 -44.27 -3.45 21.30
CA GLY A 184 -44.89 -2.63 22.34
C GLY A 184 -43.96 -1.56 22.93
N LEU A 185 -42.87 -1.20 22.23
CA LEU A 185 -41.98 -0.15 22.69
C LEU A 185 -42.70 1.22 22.70
N PRO A 186 -42.45 2.06 23.72
CA PRO A 186 -42.90 3.44 23.74
C PRO A 186 -42.40 4.22 22.51
N ARG A 187 -43.20 5.18 22.02
CA ARG A 187 -42.85 5.96 20.80
C ARG A 187 -41.46 6.60 20.87
N ASP A 188 -41.11 7.20 21.99
CA ASP A 188 -39.81 7.84 22.21
C ASP A 188 -38.64 6.83 22.13
N MET A 189 -38.87 5.59 22.56
CA MET A 189 -37.91 4.50 22.42
C MET A 189 -37.74 4.13 20.95
N VAL A 190 -38.85 3.97 20.22
CA VAL A 190 -38.81 3.66 18.79
C VAL A 190 -38.06 4.75 18.01
N GLU A 191 -38.29 6.02 18.32
CA GLU A 191 -37.54 7.14 17.73
C GLU A 191 -36.04 7.03 18.07
N SER A 192 -35.69 6.71 19.32
CA SER A 192 -34.30 6.52 19.73
C SER A 192 -33.61 5.37 18.95
N GLU A 193 -34.27 4.23 18.83
CA GLU A 193 -33.75 3.06 18.12
C GLU A 193 -33.46 3.34 16.66
N CYS A 194 -34.39 4.00 15.97
CA CYS A 194 -34.25 4.31 14.56
C CYS A 194 -33.05 5.24 14.27
N VAL A 195 -32.73 6.18 15.17
CA VAL A 195 -31.55 7.03 15.02
C VAL A 195 -30.26 6.24 15.22
N VAL A 196 -30.20 5.40 16.25
CA VAL A 196 -29.02 4.54 16.50
C VAL A 196 -28.78 3.62 15.31
N GLN A 197 -29.83 3.07 14.72
CA GLN A 197 -29.72 2.25 13.52
C GLN A 197 -29.08 3.01 12.34
N ILE A 198 -29.52 4.24 12.06
CA ILE A 198 -28.94 5.06 10.98
C ILE A 198 -27.47 5.39 11.25
N VAL A 199 -27.13 5.78 12.47
CA VAL A 199 -25.78 6.25 12.82
C VAL A 199 -24.78 5.08 12.92
N ALA A 200 -25.15 4.00 13.62
CA ALA A 200 -24.23 2.90 13.90
C ALA A 200 -24.10 1.92 12.73
N GLY A 201 -25.19 1.68 11.98
CA GLY A 201 -25.23 0.71 10.88
C GLY A 201 -24.50 1.16 9.63
N THR A 202 -24.27 2.47 9.44
CA THR A 202 -23.80 2.99 8.16
C THR A 202 -22.28 3.02 8.01
N ALA A 203 -21.58 3.68 8.94
CA ALA A 203 -20.14 3.92 8.77
C ALA A 203 -19.30 2.63 8.82
N THR A 204 -19.70 1.68 9.66
CA THR A 204 -18.94 0.44 9.91
C THR A 204 -18.93 -0.49 8.68
N THR A 205 -20.10 -0.74 8.07
CA THR A 205 -20.20 -1.58 6.88
C THR A 205 -19.53 -0.93 5.66
N ALA A 206 -19.69 0.39 5.49
CA ALA A 206 -19.03 1.11 4.40
C ALA A 206 -17.51 0.99 4.49
N ILE A 207 -16.93 1.18 5.69
CA ILE A 207 -15.49 0.98 5.93
C ILE A 207 -15.07 -0.45 5.56
N ALA A 208 -15.84 -1.48 5.97
CA ALA A 208 -15.51 -2.87 5.66
C ALA A 208 -15.47 -3.16 4.16
N ILE A 209 -16.44 -2.64 3.39
CA ILE A 209 -16.46 -2.77 1.92
C ILE A 209 -15.24 -2.07 1.31
N CYS A 210 -14.97 -0.83 1.71
CA CYS A 210 -13.87 -0.05 1.16
C CYS A 210 -12.50 -0.68 1.47
N THR A 211 -12.27 -1.10 2.72
CA THR A 211 -10.99 -1.69 3.11
C THR A 211 -10.79 -3.05 2.47
N ALA A 212 -11.84 -3.86 2.31
CA ALA A 212 -11.76 -5.10 1.56
C ALA A 212 -11.34 -4.87 0.10
N ILE A 213 -12.02 -3.95 -0.61
CA ILE A 213 -11.66 -3.63 -2.01
C ILE A 213 -10.24 -3.09 -2.08
N PHE A 214 -9.86 -2.15 -1.20
CA PHE A 214 -8.50 -1.61 -1.12
C PHE A 214 -7.44 -2.70 -0.98
N HIS A 215 -7.61 -3.61 -0.02
CA HIS A 215 -6.63 -4.67 0.23
C HIS A 215 -6.57 -5.68 -0.91
N VAL A 216 -7.71 -6.04 -1.49
CA VAL A 216 -7.73 -6.93 -2.67
C VAL A 216 -7.03 -6.27 -3.86
N SER A 217 -7.38 -5.02 -4.19
CA SER A 217 -6.78 -4.26 -5.29
C SER A 217 -5.29 -3.96 -5.10
N SER A 218 -4.82 -3.89 -3.85
CA SER A 218 -3.39 -3.72 -3.54
C SER A 218 -2.58 -5.02 -3.60
N ASN A 219 -3.23 -6.18 -3.73
CA ASN A 219 -2.59 -7.49 -3.68
C ASN A 219 -2.94 -8.33 -4.92
N PRO A 220 -2.15 -8.25 -6.01
CA PRO A 220 -2.48 -8.92 -7.28
C PRO A 220 -2.70 -10.44 -7.17
N GLY A 221 -1.98 -11.10 -6.26
CA GLY A 221 -2.16 -12.53 -6.01
C GLY A 221 -3.50 -12.87 -5.35
N VAL A 222 -3.96 -12.03 -4.42
CA VAL A 222 -5.29 -12.18 -3.80
C VAL A 222 -6.37 -11.83 -4.81
N TYR A 223 -6.19 -10.73 -5.55
CA TYR A 223 -7.11 -10.31 -6.61
C TYR A 223 -7.37 -11.45 -7.59
N ARG A 224 -6.31 -12.07 -8.12
CA ARG A 224 -6.45 -13.16 -9.09
C ARG A 224 -7.19 -14.37 -8.52
N LYS A 225 -6.82 -14.83 -7.32
CA LYS A 225 -7.49 -15.97 -6.67
C LYS A 225 -8.97 -15.68 -6.39
N LEU A 226 -9.28 -14.47 -5.93
CA LEU A 226 -10.66 -14.05 -5.71
C LEU A 226 -11.44 -13.97 -7.02
N GLN A 227 -10.83 -13.43 -8.08
CA GLN A 227 -11.43 -13.36 -9.41
C GLN A 227 -11.71 -14.77 -9.96
N GLU A 228 -10.77 -15.70 -9.83
CA GLU A 228 -10.95 -17.10 -10.26
C GLU A 228 -12.15 -17.77 -9.57
N GLU A 229 -12.31 -17.58 -8.26
CA GLU A 229 -13.47 -18.10 -7.51
C GLU A 229 -14.78 -17.42 -7.93
N ILE A 230 -14.76 -16.11 -8.12
CA ILE A 230 -15.94 -15.32 -8.53
C ILE A 230 -16.39 -15.67 -9.95
N ASP A 231 -15.44 -15.83 -10.88
CA ASP A 231 -15.73 -16.18 -12.28
C ASP A 231 -16.36 -17.58 -12.35
N ALA A 232 -15.80 -18.55 -11.63
CA ALA A 232 -16.37 -19.90 -11.53
C ALA A 232 -17.78 -19.90 -10.92
N ALA A 233 -18.00 -19.11 -9.87
CA ALA A 233 -19.31 -19.00 -9.25
C ALA A 233 -20.34 -18.29 -10.15
N THR A 234 -19.90 -17.32 -10.96
CA THR A 234 -20.76 -16.52 -11.84
C THR A 234 -21.52 -17.38 -12.85
N GLU A 235 -20.95 -18.49 -13.32
CA GLU A 235 -21.61 -19.47 -14.19
C GLU A 235 -22.88 -20.08 -13.57
N THR A 236 -22.97 -20.11 -12.24
CA THR A 236 -24.08 -20.72 -11.49
C THR A 236 -25.09 -19.70 -10.95
N VAL A 237 -24.82 -18.39 -11.13
CA VAL A 237 -25.71 -17.33 -10.64
C VAL A 237 -26.86 -17.12 -11.63
N SER A 238 -28.08 -17.46 -11.19
CA SER A 238 -29.31 -17.34 -11.99
C SER A 238 -30.09 -16.03 -11.75
N ARG A 239 -29.67 -15.22 -10.78
CA ARG A 239 -30.30 -13.97 -10.36
C ARG A 239 -29.48 -12.75 -10.79
N PRO A 240 -30.08 -11.55 -10.95
CA PRO A 240 -29.34 -10.31 -11.23
C PRO A 240 -28.29 -9.96 -10.17
N VAL A 241 -28.51 -10.40 -8.92
CA VAL A 241 -27.58 -10.32 -7.79
C VAL A 241 -27.50 -11.71 -7.16
N ILE A 242 -26.29 -12.16 -6.79
CA ILE A 242 -26.04 -13.45 -6.14
C ILE A 242 -26.94 -13.64 -4.91
N SER A 243 -27.38 -14.86 -4.63
CA SER A 243 -28.10 -15.12 -3.37
C SER A 243 -27.16 -15.06 -2.16
N ASP A 244 -27.67 -14.66 -1.00
CA ASP A 244 -26.89 -14.61 0.25
C ASP A 244 -26.26 -15.97 0.59
N GLN A 245 -26.98 -17.07 0.34
CA GLN A 245 -26.48 -18.42 0.56
C GLN A 245 -25.32 -18.75 -0.38
N GLN A 246 -25.49 -18.57 -1.70
CA GLN A 246 -24.43 -18.84 -2.67
C GLN A 246 -23.17 -18.02 -2.39
N ALA A 247 -23.33 -16.75 -1.99
CA ALA A 247 -22.19 -15.88 -1.68
C ALA A 247 -21.42 -16.32 -0.42
N LYS A 248 -22.11 -16.93 0.56
CA LYS A 248 -21.51 -17.53 1.75
C LYS A 248 -20.76 -18.83 1.48
N ASP A 249 -21.18 -19.55 0.44
CA ASP A 249 -20.58 -20.82 0.05
C ASP A 249 -19.25 -20.64 -0.72
N LEU A 250 -18.79 -19.39 -0.92
CA LEU A 250 -17.52 -19.05 -1.57
C LEU A 250 -16.39 -18.90 -0.52
N PRO A 251 -15.56 -19.94 -0.30
CA PRO A 251 -14.61 -19.96 0.81
C PRO A 251 -13.55 -18.86 0.75
N TYR A 252 -13.04 -18.52 -0.43
CA TYR A 252 -12.00 -17.50 -0.57
C TYR A 252 -12.55 -16.09 -0.39
N LEU A 253 -13.75 -15.80 -0.89
CA LEU A 253 -14.48 -14.56 -0.59
C LEU A 253 -14.72 -14.41 0.91
N GLN A 254 -15.15 -15.47 1.60
CA GLN A 254 -15.29 -15.43 3.06
C GLN A 254 -13.96 -15.19 3.77
N ALA A 255 -12.87 -15.79 3.29
CA ALA A 255 -11.51 -15.56 3.79
C ALA A 255 -11.07 -14.10 3.63
N VAL A 256 -11.31 -13.50 2.46
CA VAL A 256 -11.04 -12.09 2.16
C VAL A 256 -11.79 -11.17 3.13
N ILE A 257 -13.08 -11.43 3.37
CA ILE A 257 -13.91 -10.63 4.28
C ILE A 257 -13.41 -10.75 5.72
N LYS A 258 -13.13 -11.98 6.19
CA LYS A 258 -12.57 -12.22 7.53
C LYS A 258 -11.24 -11.47 7.71
N GLU A 259 -10.37 -11.54 6.70
CA GLU A 259 -9.07 -10.87 6.74
C GLU A 259 -9.20 -9.35 6.70
N ALA A 260 -10.11 -8.81 5.89
CA ALA A 260 -10.35 -7.36 5.80
C ALA A 260 -10.83 -6.78 7.13
N LEU A 261 -11.80 -7.44 7.77
CA LEU A 261 -12.32 -7.07 9.08
C LEU A 261 -11.27 -7.25 10.20
N ARG A 262 -10.33 -8.19 10.05
CA ARG A 262 -9.21 -8.37 10.99
C ARG A 262 -8.20 -7.24 10.86
N ILE A 263 -7.69 -6.98 9.65
CA ILE A 263 -6.63 -5.99 9.46
C ILE A 263 -7.14 -4.55 9.70
N TRP A 264 -8.42 -4.30 9.37
CA TRP A 264 -9.11 -3.02 9.57
C TRP A 264 -10.45 -3.24 10.27
N PRO A 265 -10.44 -3.39 11.61
CA PRO A 265 -11.67 -3.48 12.40
C PRO A 265 -12.48 -2.18 12.27
N PRO A 266 -13.72 -2.20 11.74
CA PRO A 266 -14.48 -0.98 11.50
C PRO A 266 -14.83 -0.19 12.76
N SER A 267 -14.92 -0.86 13.92
CA SER A 267 -15.08 -0.23 15.23
C SER A 267 -13.75 -0.24 15.97
N SER A 268 -13.15 0.93 16.14
CA SER A 268 -11.91 1.13 16.93
C SER A 268 -12.16 1.70 18.33
N ALA A 269 -13.42 1.84 18.74
CA ALA A 269 -13.78 2.37 20.06
C ALA A 269 -13.37 1.39 21.18
N LEU A 270 -12.95 1.93 22.32
CA LEU A 270 -12.42 1.17 23.46
C LEU A 270 -13.47 0.27 24.16
N GLN A 271 -14.76 0.54 23.97
CA GLN A 271 -15.87 -0.34 24.38
C GLN A 271 -15.74 -0.90 25.83
N PRO A 272 -15.71 -0.03 26.86
CA PRO A 272 -15.39 -0.39 28.25
C PRO A 272 -16.44 -1.24 28.98
N HIS A 273 -16.00 -2.27 29.69
CA HIS A 273 -16.80 -3.12 30.58
C HIS A 273 -16.22 -3.08 32.00
N ARG A 274 -17.05 -3.20 33.04
CA ARG A 274 -16.59 -3.16 34.45
C ARG A 274 -17.33 -4.17 35.32
N SER A 275 -16.66 -4.64 36.38
CA SER A 275 -17.23 -5.53 37.41
C SER A 275 -17.56 -4.75 38.69
N ASP A 276 -18.48 -5.29 39.49
CA ASP A 276 -18.76 -4.82 40.86
C ASP A 276 -17.74 -5.29 41.89
N GLU A 277 -16.99 -6.32 41.54
CA GLU A 277 -16.04 -6.97 42.42
C GLU A 277 -14.60 -6.70 41.96
N ASP A 278 -13.65 -6.89 42.86
CA ASP A 278 -12.24 -6.97 42.50
C ASP A 278 -12.01 -8.20 41.59
N GLU A 279 -11.36 -7.99 40.45
CA GLU A 279 -11.17 -9.02 39.43
C GLU A 279 -9.68 -9.24 39.15
N LEU A 280 -9.32 -10.43 38.67
CA LEU A 280 -7.99 -10.70 38.14
C LEU A 280 -8.06 -10.64 36.61
N ILE A 281 -7.39 -9.67 36.00
CA ILE A 281 -7.30 -9.52 34.54
C ILE A 281 -5.86 -9.77 34.12
N CYS A 282 -5.63 -10.81 33.32
CA CYS A 282 -4.28 -11.21 32.88
C CYS A 282 -3.27 -11.37 34.05
N GLY A 283 -3.72 -11.89 35.20
CA GLY A 283 -2.89 -12.03 36.40
C GLY A 283 -2.68 -10.76 37.24
N VAL A 284 -3.27 -9.63 36.83
CA VAL A 284 -3.20 -8.35 37.56
C VAL A 284 -4.50 -8.12 38.32
N LYS A 285 -4.40 -7.77 39.61
CA LYS A 285 -5.57 -7.44 40.44
C LYS A 285 -6.12 -6.07 40.02
N VAL A 286 -7.34 -6.05 39.51
CA VAL A 286 -8.08 -4.88 39.05
C VAL A 286 -9.20 -4.58 40.05
N PRO A 287 -9.22 -3.39 40.69
CA PRO A 287 -10.25 -3.04 41.64
C PRO A 287 -11.64 -2.96 41.02
N ALA A 288 -12.67 -3.23 41.83
CA ALA A 288 -14.07 -3.00 41.49
C ALA A 288 -14.31 -1.64 40.81
N GLN A 289 -15.29 -1.57 39.91
CA GLN A 289 -15.66 -0.41 39.09
C GLN A 289 -14.59 0.09 38.11
N THR A 290 -13.46 -0.60 37.94
CA THR A 290 -12.47 -0.24 36.93
C THR A 290 -12.92 -0.69 35.54
N ASP A 291 -12.92 0.23 34.57
CA ASP A 291 -13.19 -0.10 33.17
C ASP A 291 -12.07 -0.95 32.56
N VAL A 292 -12.45 -2.08 31.98
CA VAL A 292 -11.64 -2.96 31.12
C VAL A 292 -12.04 -2.71 29.68
N VAL A 293 -11.08 -2.35 28.84
CA VAL A 293 -11.29 -2.03 27.42
C VAL A 293 -10.50 -2.98 26.53
N TRP A 294 -11.02 -3.25 25.34
CA TRP A 294 -10.28 -4.01 24.33
C TRP A 294 -9.44 -3.10 23.43
N ALA A 295 -8.35 -3.63 22.89
CA ALA A 295 -7.49 -2.97 21.91
C ALA A 295 -7.60 -3.66 20.54
N PRO A 296 -8.55 -3.27 19.66
CA PRO A 296 -8.88 -4.04 18.47
C PRO A 296 -7.70 -4.20 17.50
N PHE A 297 -6.93 -3.14 17.21
CA PHE A 297 -5.80 -3.24 16.28
C PHE A 297 -4.68 -4.17 16.78
N THR A 298 -4.35 -4.12 18.07
CA THR A 298 -3.34 -4.99 18.69
C THR A 298 -3.82 -6.44 18.75
N LEU A 299 -5.07 -6.65 19.18
CA LEU A 299 -5.69 -7.97 19.30
C LEU A 299 -5.75 -8.67 17.95
N MET A 300 -6.16 -7.95 16.90
CA MET A 300 -6.30 -8.49 15.55
C MET A 300 -4.95 -8.70 14.85
N ARG A 301 -3.84 -8.21 15.42
CA ARG A 301 -2.46 -8.43 14.96
C ARG A 301 -1.67 -9.35 15.90
N ASN A 302 -2.35 -10.06 16.80
CA ASN A 302 -1.68 -10.97 17.71
C ASN A 302 -1.04 -12.13 16.92
N LYS A 303 0.30 -12.13 16.88
CA LYS A 303 1.10 -13.14 16.17
C LYS A 303 0.91 -14.56 16.69
N ALA A 304 0.59 -14.73 17.97
CA ALA A 304 0.31 -16.07 18.52
C ALA A 304 -0.98 -16.66 17.96
N VAL A 305 -1.95 -15.84 17.59
CA VAL A 305 -3.23 -16.27 17.01
C VAL A 305 -3.13 -16.35 15.48
N PHE A 306 -2.70 -15.26 14.86
CA PHE A 306 -2.75 -15.13 13.40
C PHE A 306 -1.48 -15.60 12.71
N GLY A 307 -0.33 -15.63 13.37
CA GLY A 307 0.98 -16.01 12.81
C GLY A 307 1.94 -14.84 12.71
N GLU A 308 3.19 -15.11 12.33
CA GLU A 308 4.23 -14.07 12.24
C GLU A 308 3.91 -12.97 11.22
N ASP A 309 3.12 -13.31 10.20
CA ASP A 309 2.64 -12.40 9.16
C ASP A 309 1.34 -11.67 9.55
N ALA A 310 1.00 -11.59 10.85
CA ALA A 310 -0.25 -10.97 11.33
C ALA A 310 -0.41 -9.49 10.90
N ASP A 311 0.67 -8.77 10.61
CA ASP A 311 0.61 -7.40 10.11
C ASP A 311 0.30 -7.32 8.61
N MET A 312 0.37 -8.44 7.88
CA MET A 312 0.10 -8.52 6.45
C MET A 312 -1.35 -8.93 6.17
N PHE A 313 -1.91 -8.40 5.08
CA PHE A 313 -3.19 -8.86 4.55
C PHE A 313 -2.97 -10.18 3.80
N ASN A 314 -3.39 -11.29 4.42
CA ASN A 314 -3.22 -12.63 3.86
C ASN A 314 -4.48 -13.48 4.06
N PRO A 315 -5.41 -13.50 3.09
CA PRO A 315 -6.60 -14.34 3.15
C PRO A 315 -6.31 -15.85 3.17
N ASP A 316 -5.19 -16.28 2.59
CA ASP A 316 -4.81 -17.71 2.52
C ASP A 316 -4.68 -18.34 3.92
N ARG A 317 -4.45 -17.54 4.97
CA ARG A 317 -4.44 -18.03 6.36
C ARG A 317 -5.75 -18.70 6.78
N TRP A 318 -6.87 -18.32 6.18
CA TRP A 318 -8.19 -18.85 6.53
C TRP A 318 -8.50 -20.13 5.75
N THR A 319 -7.90 -20.32 4.58
CA THR A 319 -8.07 -21.55 3.77
C THR A 319 -7.08 -22.64 4.14
N ASP A 320 -5.87 -22.24 4.56
CA ASP A 320 -4.74 -23.17 4.73
C ASP A 320 -4.53 -23.59 6.20
N ALA A 321 -5.31 -23.05 7.13
CA ALA A 321 -5.13 -23.31 8.56
C ALA A 321 -5.64 -24.69 8.99
N GLU A 322 -4.87 -25.33 9.87
CA GLU A 322 -5.32 -26.53 10.58
C GLU A 322 -6.57 -26.25 11.43
N PRO A 323 -7.48 -27.23 11.61
CA PRO A 323 -8.78 -27.01 12.27
C PRO A 323 -8.71 -26.34 13.64
N GLY A 324 -7.71 -26.69 14.46
CA GLY A 324 -7.51 -26.10 15.79
C GLY A 324 -7.12 -24.61 15.72
N ARG A 325 -6.20 -24.26 14.83
CA ARG A 325 -5.75 -22.87 14.61
C ARG A 325 -6.85 -22.04 13.93
N PHE A 326 -7.54 -22.61 12.95
CA PHE A 326 -8.68 -21.98 12.29
C PHE A 326 -9.73 -21.55 13.32
N ARG A 327 -10.10 -22.45 14.24
CA ARG A 327 -11.09 -22.15 15.29
C ARG A 327 -10.65 -21.00 16.20
N GLU A 328 -9.39 -20.97 16.61
CA GLU A 328 -8.90 -19.89 17.49
C GLU A 328 -8.82 -18.54 16.76
N MET A 329 -8.41 -18.53 15.49
CA MET A 329 -8.46 -17.33 14.66
C MET A 329 -9.90 -16.83 14.47
N GLU A 330 -10.85 -17.74 14.21
CA GLU A 330 -12.27 -17.40 14.02
C GLU A 330 -12.90 -16.84 15.29
N LEU A 331 -12.62 -17.43 16.46
CA LEU A 331 -13.09 -16.90 17.75
C LEU A 331 -12.51 -15.51 18.03
N THR A 332 -11.24 -15.28 17.67
CA THR A 332 -10.58 -13.99 17.88
C THR A 332 -11.10 -12.92 16.92
N GLN A 333 -11.16 -13.22 15.62
CA GLN A 333 -11.70 -12.30 14.60
C GLN A 333 -13.19 -12.01 14.86
N GLY A 334 -13.95 -13.00 15.34
CA GLY A 334 -15.35 -12.84 15.72
C GLY A 334 -15.59 -11.77 16.80
N MET A 335 -14.57 -11.38 17.57
CA MET A 335 -14.67 -10.28 18.52
C MET A 335 -14.92 -8.92 17.85
N VAL A 336 -14.67 -8.76 16.54
CA VAL A 336 -15.10 -7.58 15.76
C VAL A 336 -16.60 -7.30 15.94
N PHE A 337 -17.41 -8.34 16.13
CA PHE A 337 -18.83 -8.25 16.39
C PHE A 337 -19.22 -8.71 17.80
N PHE A 338 -18.26 -8.89 18.71
CA PHE A 338 -18.47 -9.52 20.02
C PHE A 338 -19.20 -10.88 19.93
N ASN A 339 -18.82 -11.71 18.96
CA ASN A 339 -19.45 -12.99 18.69
C ASN A 339 -19.49 -13.90 19.94
N GLY A 340 -20.63 -14.52 20.22
CA GLY A 340 -20.80 -15.43 21.35
C GLY A 340 -20.82 -14.75 22.73
N SER A 341 -21.01 -13.42 22.77
CA SER A 341 -21.14 -12.64 24.00
C SER A 341 -22.58 -12.18 24.23
N ARG A 342 -22.88 -11.71 25.46
CA ARG A 342 -24.14 -11.02 25.77
C ARG A 342 -24.33 -9.71 24.97
N TRP A 343 -23.24 -9.17 24.42
CA TRP A 343 -23.20 -7.87 23.76
C TRP A 343 -22.93 -7.98 22.25
N GLU A 344 -23.21 -9.15 21.67
CA GLU A 344 -23.03 -9.41 20.24
C GLU A 344 -23.74 -8.34 19.39
N CYS A 345 -23.07 -7.92 18.32
CA CYS A 345 -23.57 -6.91 17.40
C CYS A 345 -24.85 -7.41 16.70
N MET A 346 -25.95 -6.71 16.96
CA MET A 346 -27.26 -7.03 16.37
C MET A 346 -27.27 -6.94 14.84
N GLY A 347 -26.46 -6.04 14.26
CA GLY A 347 -26.37 -5.83 12.81
C GLY A 347 -25.50 -6.85 12.07
N LYS A 348 -24.84 -7.79 12.76
CA LYS A 348 -23.84 -8.70 12.18
C LYS A 348 -24.35 -9.45 10.95
N ARG A 349 -25.55 -10.04 11.02
CA ARG A 349 -26.12 -10.83 9.90
C ARG A 349 -26.33 -9.96 8.65
N LEU A 350 -26.88 -8.76 8.85
CA LEU A 350 -27.11 -7.81 7.76
C LEU A 350 -25.76 -7.30 7.20
N ALA A 351 -24.82 -6.91 8.05
CA ALA A 351 -23.49 -6.46 7.63
C ALA A 351 -22.75 -7.51 6.77
N TYR A 352 -22.72 -8.78 7.20
CA TYR A 352 -22.09 -9.84 6.39
C TYR A 352 -22.81 -10.06 5.05
N MET A 353 -24.14 -9.96 5.01
CA MET A 353 -24.92 -10.04 3.76
C MET A 353 -24.57 -8.88 2.82
N GLU A 354 -24.57 -7.65 3.33
CA GLU A 354 -24.20 -6.44 2.59
C GLU A 354 -22.78 -6.55 2.01
N ILE A 355 -21.78 -6.86 2.86
CA ILE A 355 -20.38 -6.94 2.46
C ILE A 355 -20.17 -8.04 1.42
N THR A 356 -20.64 -9.26 1.71
CA THR A 356 -20.38 -10.42 0.86
C THR A 356 -20.97 -10.24 -0.52
N LYS A 357 -22.25 -9.85 -0.59
CA LYS A 357 -22.94 -9.65 -1.86
C LYS A 357 -22.35 -8.47 -2.63
N THR A 358 -22.05 -7.37 -1.96
CA THR A 358 -21.44 -6.20 -2.63
C THR A 358 -20.08 -6.54 -3.22
N LEU A 359 -19.18 -7.19 -2.47
CA LEU A 359 -17.85 -7.54 -2.98
C LEU A 359 -17.93 -8.48 -4.18
N PHE A 360 -18.75 -9.54 -4.11
CA PHE A 360 -18.97 -10.45 -5.23
C PHE A 360 -19.44 -9.70 -6.48
N GLU A 361 -20.46 -8.86 -6.32
CA GLU A 361 -21.11 -8.16 -7.43
C GLU A 361 -20.22 -7.07 -8.05
N LEU A 362 -19.35 -6.45 -7.26
CA LEU A 362 -18.40 -5.46 -7.77
C LEU A 362 -17.24 -6.12 -8.51
N PHE A 363 -16.59 -7.13 -7.92
CA PHE A 363 -15.44 -7.81 -8.55
C PHE A 363 -15.82 -8.65 -9.77
N ARG A 364 -17.06 -9.13 -9.88
CA ARG A 364 -17.51 -9.81 -11.11
C ARG A 364 -17.76 -8.87 -12.30
N ARG A 365 -17.90 -7.56 -12.05
CA ARG A 365 -18.30 -6.56 -13.08
C ARG A 365 -17.20 -5.59 -13.45
N TYR A 366 -16.30 -5.28 -12.51
CA TYR A 366 -15.36 -4.17 -12.66
C TYR A 366 -13.96 -4.57 -12.24
N ASP A 367 -12.99 -4.03 -12.98
CA ASP A 367 -11.61 -4.01 -12.55
C ASP A 367 -11.32 -2.76 -11.73
N PHE A 368 -10.81 -2.94 -10.51
CA PHE A 368 -10.48 -1.84 -9.61
C PHE A 368 -9.00 -1.46 -9.73
N ALA A 369 -8.74 -0.21 -10.12
CA ALA A 369 -7.40 0.38 -10.13
C ALA A 369 -7.33 1.56 -9.15
N MET A 370 -6.32 1.56 -8.27
CA MET A 370 -6.08 2.66 -7.33
C MET A 370 -5.38 3.83 -8.02
N LEU A 371 -5.89 5.05 -7.79
CA LEU A 371 -5.33 6.26 -8.39
C LEU A 371 -4.07 6.75 -7.70
N ASN A 372 -4.02 6.61 -6.37
CA ASN A 372 -2.87 7.00 -5.56
C ASN A 372 -2.48 5.82 -4.65
N PRO A 373 -1.60 4.92 -5.10
CA PRO A 373 -1.16 3.78 -4.28
C PRO A 373 -0.27 4.19 -3.10
N VAL A 374 0.32 5.40 -3.12
CA VAL A 374 1.19 5.91 -2.04
C VAL A 374 0.36 6.43 -0.86
N GLU A 375 -0.70 7.19 -1.16
CA GLU A 375 -1.67 7.68 -0.18
C GLU A 375 -3.09 7.26 -0.57
N PRO A 376 -3.43 5.96 -0.43
CA PRO A 376 -4.67 5.40 -0.98
C PRO A 376 -5.93 5.87 -0.26
N PHE A 377 -5.82 6.22 1.02
CA PHE A 377 -6.88 6.89 1.78
C PHE A 377 -6.31 7.57 3.02
N THR A 378 -6.92 8.68 3.41
CA THR A 378 -6.66 9.32 4.70
C THR A 378 -7.50 8.66 5.78
N TRP A 379 -6.89 8.22 6.86
CA TRP A 379 -7.60 7.76 8.04
C TRP A 379 -7.18 8.59 9.26
N LYS A 380 -8.12 8.76 10.19
CA LYS A 380 -7.90 9.48 11.44
C LYS A 380 -8.36 8.60 12.60
N ASN A 381 -7.49 8.41 13.58
CA ASN A 381 -7.88 7.83 14.85
C ASN A 381 -8.13 8.95 15.85
N TYR A 382 -9.36 9.06 16.34
CA TYR A 382 -9.82 10.19 17.14
C TYR A 382 -9.50 10.08 18.64
N VAL A 383 -8.60 9.18 19.02
CA VAL A 383 -8.14 9.00 20.41
C VAL A 383 -6.73 9.63 20.59
N ASP A 384 -6.62 10.95 20.39
CA ASP A 384 -5.39 11.73 20.67
C ASP A 384 -5.57 12.55 21.96
N PRO A 385 -4.66 12.49 22.95
CA PRO A 385 -4.69 13.35 24.14
C PRO A 385 -4.71 14.87 23.84
N ASN A 386 -4.21 15.33 22.69
CA ASN A 386 -4.29 16.75 22.30
C ASN A 386 -5.73 17.20 21.96
N MET A 387 -6.58 16.28 21.50
CA MET A 387 -8.02 16.56 21.34
C MET A 387 -8.67 16.80 22.69
N LEU A 388 -8.28 16.12 23.77
CA LEU A 388 -8.89 16.29 25.10
C LEU A 388 -8.86 17.75 25.60
N LEU A 389 -7.72 18.43 25.41
CA LEU A 389 -7.54 19.84 25.77
C LEU A 389 -8.40 20.76 24.89
N LEU A 390 -8.51 20.45 23.58
CA LEU A 390 -9.37 21.19 22.66
C LEU A 390 -10.87 20.96 22.91
N THR A 391 -11.31 19.73 23.19
CA THR A 391 -12.72 19.41 23.46
C THR A 391 -13.19 20.05 24.76
N LEU A 392 -12.35 20.09 25.80
CA LEU A 392 -12.65 20.81 27.05
C LEU A 392 -12.73 22.33 26.84
N ALA A 393 -11.88 22.91 25.98
CA ALA A 393 -11.89 24.33 25.66
C ALA A 393 -13.05 24.76 24.73
N LEU A 394 -13.48 23.87 23.84
CA LEU A 394 -14.51 24.14 22.83
C LEU A 394 -15.90 23.60 23.19
N LEU A 395 -16.05 22.86 24.28
CA LEU A 395 -17.35 22.33 24.76
C LEU A 395 -18.47 23.38 24.76
N PRO A 396 -18.25 24.64 25.20
CA PRO A 396 -19.29 25.68 25.15
C PRO A 396 -19.64 26.11 23.73
N ILE A 397 -18.66 26.15 22.82
CA ILE A 397 -18.81 26.59 21.42
C ILE A 397 -19.48 25.50 20.58
N MET A 398 -19.09 24.23 20.75
CA MET A 398 -19.71 23.09 20.06
C MET A 398 -21.21 22.94 20.40
N VAL A 399 -21.58 23.26 21.64
CA VAL A 399 -22.97 23.31 22.12
C VAL A 399 -23.74 24.50 21.52
N LEU A 400 -23.07 25.60 21.22
CA LEU A 400 -23.70 26.85 20.74
C LEU A 400 -23.81 26.93 19.21
N THR A 401 -22.92 26.31 18.44
CA THR A 401 -22.79 26.59 16.99
C THR A 401 -22.90 25.37 16.08
N GLY A 402 -22.87 24.14 16.61
CA GLY A 402 -23.02 22.91 15.80
C GLY A 402 -21.92 22.68 14.76
N ILE A 403 -20.83 23.45 14.77
CA ILE A 403 -19.73 23.39 13.80
C ILE A 403 -18.41 23.13 14.53
N VAL A 404 -17.70 22.09 14.10
CA VAL A 404 -16.30 21.85 14.46
C VAL A 404 -15.41 22.38 13.33
N PRO A 405 -14.41 23.26 13.58
CA PRO A 405 -13.50 23.70 12.54
C PRO A 405 -12.63 22.54 12.02
N GLU A 406 -12.57 22.35 10.71
CA GLU A 406 -11.59 21.45 10.08
C GLU A 406 -10.20 22.08 10.12
N HIS A 407 -9.27 21.47 10.85
CA HIS A 407 -7.84 21.73 10.70
C HIS A 407 -7.06 20.45 10.43
N SER A 408 -6.18 20.56 9.43
CA SER A 408 -5.26 19.55 8.94
C SER A 408 -4.06 19.47 9.87
N TYR A 409 -3.95 18.38 10.63
CA TYR A 409 -2.72 18.02 11.33
C TYR A 409 -2.07 16.86 10.60
N THR A 410 -1.01 17.14 9.85
CA THR A 410 -0.18 16.13 9.19
C THR A 410 0.99 15.80 10.11
N ARG A 411 0.93 14.65 10.78
CA ARG A 411 2.12 13.97 11.30
C ARG A 411 1.78 12.53 11.66
N CYS A 412 2.36 11.59 10.93
CA CYS A 412 2.51 10.23 11.45
C CYS A 412 4.01 9.95 11.61
N GLN A 413 4.39 9.62 12.84
CA GLN A 413 5.76 9.32 13.23
C GLN A 413 6.20 7.97 12.64
N ARG A 414 7.47 7.93 12.24
CA ARG A 414 8.22 6.72 11.88
C ARG A 414 8.00 5.61 12.92
N ILE A 415 7.59 4.43 12.46
CA ILE A 415 7.90 3.17 13.13
C ILE A 415 9.11 2.60 12.43
N THR A 416 10.27 2.77 13.05
CA THR A 416 11.49 2.04 12.73
C THR A 416 11.41 0.66 13.38
N GLN A 417 11.22 -0.39 12.57
CA GLN A 417 11.81 -1.71 12.80
C GLN A 417 11.67 -2.57 11.54
N ASN A 418 12.76 -3.25 11.21
CA ASN A 418 13.09 -3.93 9.97
C ASN A 418 12.12 -5.11 9.67
N PRO A 419 11.28 -5.08 8.61
CA PRO A 419 10.32 -6.15 8.33
C PRO A 419 10.86 -7.29 7.44
N LEU A 420 12.16 -7.32 7.14
CA LEU A 420 12.72 -8.24 6.13
C LEU A 420 13.24 -9.58 6.68
N GLU A 421 13.09 -9.88 7.96
CA GLU A 421 13.30 -11.26 8.45
C GLU A 421 12.04 -12.11 8.19
N GLY A 422 12.09 -12.93 7.14
CA GLY A 422 11.18 -14.07 6.97
C GLY A 422 10.20 -14.03 5.81
N CYS A 423 10.20 -12.99 4.96
CA CYS A 423 9.34 -12.99 3.76
C CYS A 423 10.04 -13.72 2.60
N PRO A 424 9.55 -14.89 2.14
CA PRO A 424 10.11 -15.52 0.95
C PRO A 424 9.85 -14.61 -0.27
N PRO A 425 10.84 -14.42 -1.17
CA PRO A 425 10.64 -13.61 -2.38
C PRO A 425 9.53 -14.25 -3.24
N ARG A 426 8.43 -13.53 -3.47
CA ARG A 426 7.39 -13.95 -4.42
C ARG A 426 7.96 -13.85 -5.84
N THR A 427 8.27 -14.99 -6.45
CA THR A 427 8.67 -15.07 -7.86
C THR A 427 7.44 -14.90 -8.75
N LEU A 428 7.36 -13.80 -9.49
CA LEU A 428 6.35 -13.59 -10.54
C LEU A 428 6.88 -14.15 -11.86
N TYR A 429 6.13 -15.07 -12.47
CA TYR A 429 6.44 -15.67 -13.78
C TYR A 429 5.61 -14.98 -14.87
N GLY A 430 6.07 -13.83 -15.38
CA GLY A 430 5.40 -13.10 -16.45
C GLY A 430 6.03 -11.73 -16.72
N PRO A 431 5.63 -11.03 -17.81
CA PRO A 431 6.00 -9.65 -18.03
C PRO A 431 5.48 -8.78 -16.87
N LEU A 432 6.30 -7.87 -16.36
CA LEU A 432 5.94 -6.94 -15.29
C LEU A 432 6.33 -5.54 -15.71
N THR A 433 5.38 -4.60 -15.70
CA THR A 433 5.64 -3.20 -16.02
C THR A 433 5.29 -2.32 -14.82
N LEU A 434 6.24 -1.50 -14.38
CA LEU A 434 6.04 -0.44 -13.40
C LEU A 434 5.88 0.89 -14.13
N LEU A 435 4.81 1.63 -13.83
CA LEU A 435 4.54 2.94 -14.38
C LEU A 435 4.64 3.97 -13.27
N GLY A 436 5.55 4.92 -13.43
CA GLY A 436 5.63 6.11 -12.61
C GLY A 436 4.94 7.29 -13.27
N MET A 437 5.30 8.48 -12.83
CA MET A 437 4.75 9.75 -13.31
C MET A 437 5.88 10.75 -13.47
N THR A 438 5.76 11.60 -14.48
CA THR A 438 6.71 12.67 -14.77
C THR A 438 5.95 13.93 -15.14
N ASP A 439 6.47 15.06 -14.73
CA ASP A 439 6.04 16.39 -15.16
C ASP A 439 6.47 16.70 -16.62
N ARG A 440 7.27 15.81 -17.24
CA ARG A 440 7.75 15.89 -18.60
C ARG A 440 7.15 14.81 -19.51
N PRO A 441 5.94 15.05 -20.06
CA PRO A 441 5.36 14.13 -21.03
C PRO A 441 6.23 14.02 -22.29
N TRP A 442 6.10 12.91 -23.00
CA TRP A 442 6.81 12.62 -24.24
C TRP A 442 6.81 13.82 -25.22
N GLY A 443 7.96 14.44 -25.44
CA GLY A 443 8.14 15.61 -26.33
C GLY A 443 8.71 16.87 -25.69
N SER A 444 8.81 16.96 -24.35
CA SER A 444 9.38 18.12 -23.63
C SER A 444 10.90 18.08 -23.41
N GLY A 445 11.63 17.20 -24.12
CA GLY A 445 13.07 16.96 -23.97
C GLY A 445 13.39 15.66 -23.20
N PRO A 446 14.65 15.18 -23.20
CA PRO A 446 15.03 13.94 -22.51
C PRO A 446 14.97 14.10 -20.99
N TYR A 447 14.47 13.10 -20.26
CA TYR A 447 14.57 13.05 -18.79
C TYR A 447 16.03 12.98 -18.35
N ALA A 448 16.87 12.24 -19.07
CA ALA A 448 18.29 12.17 -18.80
C ALA A 448 19.03 13.49 -19.01
N ASP A 449 18.38 14.55 -19.50
CA ASP A 449 19.01 15.87 -19.67
C ASP A 449 19.20 16.64 -18.35
N VAL A 450 19.76 15.97 -17.34
CA VAL A 450 20.16 16.51 -16.03
C VAL A 450 21.53 17.18 -16.13
N ALA A 451 21.61 18.46 -15.80
CA ALA A 451 22.86 19.22 -15.66
C ALA A 451 23.13 19.47 -14.16
N GLY A 452 24.34 19.89 -13.79
CA GLY A 452 24.73 20.08 -12.37
C GLY A 452 23.88 21.08 -11.55
N ASN A 453 22.89 21.74 -12.15
CA ASN A 453 21.93 22.66 -11.52
C ASN A 453 20.45 22.26 -11.74
N SER A 454 20.15 21.10 -12.31
CA SER A 454 18.77 20.72 -12.59
C SER A 454 18.10 20.05 -11.40
N MET A 455 16.97 20.61 -10.93
CA MET A 455 16.07 19.98 -9.95
C MET A 455 15.10 18.97 -10.61
N GLN A 456 15.56 18.30 -11.68
CA GLN A 456 14.70 17.42 -12.48
C GLN A 456 14.55 16.08 -11.75
N GLU A 457 13.32 15.70 -11.46
CA GLU A 457 12.97 14.53 -10.67
C GLU A 457 11.67 13.94 -11.25
N ASN A 458 11.59 12.60 -11.38
CA ASN A 458 10.29 11.97 -11.65
C ASN A 458 9.40 12.14 -10.42
N ASP A 459 8.09 12.26 -10.58
CA ASP A 459 7.18 12.43 -9.44
C ASP A 459 7.17 11.19 -8.51
N VAL A 460 7.50 10.01 -9.07
CA VAL A 460 7.55 8.76 -8.33
C VAL A 460 8.97 8.42 -7.94
N HIS A 461 9.21 8.41 -6.62
CA HIS A 461 10.47 8.02 -6.02
C HIS A 461 10.29 6.84 -5.07
N VAL A 462 11.14 5.83 -5.20
CA VAL A 462 11.23 4.69 -4.30
C VAL A 462 12.53 4.82 -3.51
N TYR A 463 12.40 4.95 -2.20
CA TYR A 463 13.54 5.13 -1.29
C TYR A 463 13.84 3.86 -0.50
N TRP A 464 15.11 3.52 -0.40
CA TRP A 464 15.62 2.56 0.58
C TRP A 464 16.99 3.01 1.07
N ASN A 465 17.09 3.42 2.33
CA ASN A 465 18.31 4.04 2.86
C ASN A 465 19.08 3.02 3.70
N SER A 466 19.88 2.19 3.05
CA SER A 466 20.67 1.14 3.69
C SER A 466 21.98 0.91 2.95
N ALA A 467 23.07 0.65 3.67
CA ALA A 467 24.35 0.31 3.08
C ALA A 467 25.01 -0.83 3.85
N ASN A 468 25.72 -1.71 3.15
CA ASN A 468 26.45 -2.83 3.71
C ASN A 468 27.85 -2.39 4.19
N HIS A 469 27.89 -1.37 5.05
CA HIS A 469 29.10 -0.98 5.77
C HIS A 469 29.39 -2.00 6.88
N ASP A 470 30.67 -2.23 7.17
CA ASP A 470 31.14 -3.15 8.22
C ASP A 470 30.54 -4.57 8.18
N ALA A 471 30.09 -5.02 6.99
CA ALA A 471 29.42 -6.29 6.77
C ALA A 471 28.20 -6.53 7.68
N VAL A 472 27.43 -5.48 7.96
CA VAL A 472 26.16 -5.55 8.72
C VAL A 472 25.15 -6.50 8.05
N PHE A 473 25.20 -6.64 6.73
CA PHE A 473 24.41 -7.60 5.97
C PHE A 473 25.26 -8.73 5.40
N PRO A 474 24.69 -9.95 5.27
CA PRO A 474 25.40 -11.09 4.69
C PRO A 474 25.76 -10.89 3.20
N ASP A 475 25.09 -9.96 2.51
CA ASP A 475 25.38 -9.62 1.11
C ASP A 475 24.88 -8.20 0.77
N ASN A 476 25.43 -7.60 -0.28
CA ASN A 476 25.03 -6.26 -0.70
C ASN A 476 23.59 -6.20 -1.24
N VAL A 477 23.02 -7.31 -1.71
CA VAL A 477 21.64 -7.34 -2.25
C VAL A 477 20.58 -6.88 -1.24
N TYR A 478 20.84 -7.02 0.06
CA TYR A 478 19.93 -6.58 1.14
C TYR A 478 19.84 -5.05 1.27
N THR A 479 20.68 -4.33 0.54
CA THR A 479 20.65 -2.88 0.42
C THR A 479 19.91 -2.41 -0.84
N GLY A 480 19.38 -3.32 -1.67
CA GLY A 480 18.69 -2.98 -2.91
C GLY A 480 17.35 -2.28 -2.71
N VAL A 481 17.15 -1.12 -3.33
CA VAL A 481 15.82 -0.50 -3.51
C VAL A 481 14.94 -1.40 -4.37
N LEU A 482 15.47 -1.88 -5.50
CA LEU A 482 14.81 -2.81 -6.40
C LEU A 482 15.75 -3.98 -6.73
N THR A 483 15.29 -5.20 -6.49
CA THR A 483 16.00 -6.44 -6.85
C THR A 483 15.11 -7.32 -7.72
N ILE A 484 15.61 -7.72 -8.89
CA ILE A 484 14.91 -8.54 -9.88
C ILE A 484 15.70 -9.83 -10.11
N GLY A 485 15.08 -10.97 -9.82
CA GLY A 485 15.63 -12.28 -10.15
C GLY A 485 14.67 -13.41 -9.81
N PRO A 486 15.01 -14.66 -10.17
CA PRO A 486 14.15 -15.81 -9.94
C PRO A 486 13.97 -16.14 -8.44
N ASN A 487 14.96 -15.81 -7.61
CA ASN A 487 14.93 -15.90 -6.15
C ASN A 487 16.09 -15.06 -5.57
N LEU A 488 16.06 -14.85 -4.24
CA LEU A 488 17.07 -14.05 -3.55
C LEU A 488 18.49 -14.59 -3.73
N ASN A 489 18.69 -15.91 -3.61
CA ASN A 489 20.01 -16.53 -3.73
C ASN A 489 20.64 -16.30 -5.12
N ALA A 490 19.84 -16.28 -6.18
CA ALA A 490 20.30 -15.98 -7.52
C ALA A 490 20.71 -14.51 -7.69
N THR A 491 20.20 -13.62 -6.84
CA THR A 491 20.49 -12.17 -6.86
C THR A 491 21.62 -11.75 -5.93
N LEU A 492 22.12 -12.67 -5.09
CA LEU A 492 23.28 -12.41 -4.24
C LEU A 492 24.50 -12.05 -5.10
N THR A 493 25.29 -11.13 -4.57
CA THR A 493 26.45 -10.56 -5.25
C THR A 493 27.70 -11.39 -4.97
N GLY A 494 27.85 -11.77 -3.70
CA GLY A 494 28.98 -12.47 -3.12
C GLY A 494 30.23 -11.60 -3.07
N SER A 495 31.25 -12.12 -2.39
CA SER A 495 32.55 -11.46 -2.28
C SER A 495 33.54 -12.00 -3.33
N GLY A 496 34.54 -11.18 -3.65
CA GLY A 496 35.69 -11.61 -4.45
C GLY A 496 35.44 -11.88 -5.94
N PRO A 497 36.46 -12.41 -6.65
CA PRO A 497 36.50 -12.47 -8.11
C PRO A 497 35.63 -13.59 -8.70
N THR A 498 34.91 -14.38 -7.90
CA THR A 498 33.97 -15.43 -8.35
C THR A 498 32.50 -15.08 -8.04
N GLY A 499 32.26 -14.30 -6.97
CA GLY A 499 30.94 -13.88 -6.53
C GLY A 499 30.10 -15.03 -6.02
N PHE A 500 28.81 -14.78 -5.77
CA PHE A 500 27.95 -15.80 -5.21
C PHE A 500 27.74 -16.97 -6.19
N PRO A 501 28.01 -18.23 -5.82
CA PRO A 501 27.69 -19.40 -6.63
C PRO A 501 26.18 -19.52 -6.85
N VAL A 502 25.76 -19.75 -8.09
CA VAL A 502 24.34 -19.95 -8.42
C VAL A 502 24.19 -21.35 -9.01
N PRO A 503 23.34 -22.23 -8.45
CA PRO A 503 23.11 -23.56 -8.98
C PRO A 503 22.71 -23.55 -10.46
N GLU A 504 23.20 -24.52 -11.24
CA GLU A 504 23.00 -24.57 -12.70
C GLU A 504 21.52 -24.72 -13.07
N ASP A 505 20.75 -25.43 -12.25
CA ASP A 505 19.31 -25.68 -12.35
C ASP A 505 18.45 -24.48 -11.92
N THR A 506 19.04 -23.39 -11.42
CA THR A 506 18.29 -22.18 -11.06
C THR A 506 17.52 -21.66 -12.27
N PRO A 507 16.20 -21.43 -12.19
CA PRO A 507 15.43 -20.98 -13.35
C PRO A 507 15.86 -19.60 -13.83
N PHE A 508 15.44 -19.23 -15.04
CA PHE A 508 15.47 -17.84 -15.46
C PHE A 508 14.22 -17.15 -14.89
N GLY A 509 14.40 -15.97 -14.30
CA GLY A 509 13.33 -15.17 -13.70
C GLY A 509 12.51 -14.43 -14.75
N CYS A 510 12.11 -13.21 -14.43
CA CYS A 510 11.29 -12.39 -15.33
C CYS A 510 11.97 -12.19 -16.69
N THR A 511 11.25 -12.51 -17.77
CA THR A 511 11.76 -12.40 -19.15
C THR A 511 11.44 -11.06 -19.82
N ASP A 512 10.62 -10.22 -19.19
CA ASP A 512 10.20 -8.91 -19.70
C ASP A 512 9.76 -7.99 -18.55
N PHE A 513 10.71 -7.50 -17.77
CA PHE A 513 10.46 -6.45 -16.79
C PHE A 513 10.65 -5.06 -17.44
N ARG A 514 9.76 -4.12 -17.15
CA ARG A 514 9.84 -2.73 -17.61
C ARG A 514 9.55 -1.75 -16.48
N ALA A 515 10.22 -0.62 -16.46
CA ALA A 515 9.85 0.51 -15.61
C ALA A 515 9.96 1.84 -16.36
N TYR A 516 9.02 2.73 -16.12
CA TYR A 516 8.94 4.04 -16.79
C TYR A 516 8.80 5.14 -15.75
N ASN A 517 9.58 6.22 -15.84
CA ASN A 517 9.38 7.44 -15.06
C ASN A 517 9.38 7.23 -13.53
N ILE A 518 10.32 6.41 -13.03
CA ILE A 518 10.49 6.11 -11.60
C ILE A 518 11.94 6.33 -11.20
N ASP A 519 12.15 6.97 -10.05
CA ASP A 519 13.46 7.11 -9.42
C ASP A 519 13.64 6.09 -8.31
N PHE A 520 14.70 5.30 -8.37
CA PHE A 520 15.14 4.36 -7.32
C PHE A 520 16.32 4.97 -6.56
N ARG A 521 16.13 5.26 -5.27
CA ARG A 521 17.07 6.05 -4.47
C ARG A 521 17.52 5.29 -3.23
N ASN A 522 18.82 4.98 -3.18
CA ASN A 522 19.50 4.55 -1.98
C ASN A 522 20.52 5.60 -1.55
N GLU A 523 20.05 6.54 -0.73
CA GLU A 523 20.86 7.67 -0.26
C GLU A 523 21.10 7.54 1.25
N TYR A 524 21.58 6.37 1.68
CA TYR A 524 21.87 6.06 3.08
C TYR A 524 22.67 7.17 3.80
N THR A 525 23.72 7.66 3.16
CA THR A 525 24.54 8.79 3.61
C THR A 525 24.83 9.73 2.44
N PRO A 526 25.13 11.02 2.68
CA PRO A 526 25.48 11.98 1.62
C PRO A 526 26.91 11.78 1.06
N TYR A 527 27.48 10.58 1.22
CA TYR A 527 28.80 10.18 0.77
C TYR A 527 28.85 8.64 0.67
N ALA A 528 29.84 8.09 -0.06
CA ALA A 528 30.06 6.65 -0.12
C ALA A 528 30.42 6.07 1.26
N ASN A 529 29.52 5.25 1.81
CA ASN A 529 29.71 4.55 3.09
C ASN A 529 29.35 3.06 2.95
N GLY A 530 30.08 2.36 2.08
CA GLY A 530 29.84 0.97 1.76
C GLY A 530 28.78 0.75 0.65
N PRO A 531 28.65 -0.48 0.15
CA PRO A 531 27.72 -0.83 -0.94
C PRO A 531 26.27 -0.52 -0.61
N ALA A 532 25.60 0.18 -1.53
CA ALA A 532 24.22 0.65 -1.38
C ALA A 532 23.50 0.55 -2.72
N HIS A 533 22.71 -0.49 -2.94
CA HIS A 533 22.14 -0.75 -4.25
C HIS A 533 20.87 0.09 -4.51
N ALA A 534 20.83 0.79 -5.64
CA ALA A 534 19.58 1.29 -6.21
C ALA A 534 18.89 0.20 -7.06
N LEU A 535 19.68 -0.63 -7.77
CA LEU A 535 19.15 -1.71 -8.60
C LEU A 535 20.04 -2.96 -8.52
N GLY A 536 19.41 -4.12 -8.40
CA GLY A 536 20.03 -5.43 -8.62
C GLY A 536 19.22 -6.27 -9.61
N VAL A 537 19.83 -6.79 -10.69
CA VAL A 537 19.14 -7.68 -11.64
C VAL A 537 19.98 -8.92 -11.93
N SER A 538 19.45 -10.12 -11.72
CA SER A 538 20.15 -11.38 -11.99
C SER A 538 19.22 -12.42 -12.60
N ARG A 539 19.71 -13.16 -13.61
CA ARG A 539 18.93 -14.15 -14.39
C ARG A 539 17.54 -13.64 -14.80
N ALA A 540 17.45 -12.40 -15.26
CA ALA A 540 16.22 -11.76 -15.69
C ALA A 540 16.52 -10.75 -16.81
N ASN A 541 15.50 -10.41 -17.58
CA ASN A 541 15.53 -9.31 -18.54
C ASN A 541 14.75 -8.12 -17.96
N ALA A 542 15.38 -6.95 -17.86
CA ALA A 542 14.75 -5.75 -17.32
C ALA A 542 15.10 -4.50 -18.12
N SER A 543 14.12 -3.67 -18.44
CA SER A 543 14.32 -2.42 -19.17
C SER A 543 13.74 -1.22 -18.40
N PHE A 544 14.40 -0.06 -18.53
CA PHE A 544 14.08 1.13 -17.77
C PHE A 544 14.12 2.35 -18.68
N TYR A 545 13.07 3.17 -18.63
CA TYR A 545 12.84 4.29 -19.54
C TYR A 545 12.57 5.54 -18.71
N SER A 546 13.40 6.57 -18.89
CA SER A 546 13.25 7.81 -18.12
C SER A 546 13.26 7.57 -16.61
N CYS A 547 14.07 6.62 -16.14
CA CYS A 547 14.21 6.27 -14.73
C CYS A 547 15.48 6.88 -14.12
N GLY A 548 15.44 7.14 -12.82
CA GLY A 548 16.62 7.55 -12.05
C GLY A 548 17.13 6.45 -11.13
N PHE A 549 18.44 6.32 -10.98
CA PHE A 549 19.09 5.39 -10.05
C PHE A 549 20.15 6.13 -9.25
N TYR A 550 19.92 6.33 -7.96
CA TYR A 550 20.76 7.20 -7.14
C TYR A 550 21.34 6.43 -5.96
N SER A 551 22.66 6.38 -5.89
CA SER A 551 23.40 5.93 -4.71
C SER A 551 24.85 6.48 -4.77
N TYR A 552 25.77 5.93 -4.00
CA TYR A 552 27.18 6.28 -3.98
C TYR A 552 28.08 5.10 -4.36
N GLN A 553 28.01 3.98 -3.64
CA GLN A 553 28.82 2.80 -3.95
C GLN A 553 27.93 1.65 -4.42
N ASP A 554 28.34 0.94 -5.47
CA ASP A 554 27.65 -0.26 -5.98
C ASP A 554 26.18 0.02 -6.38
N THR A 555 25.89 1.16 -7.02
CA THR A 555 24.53 1.63 -7.32
C THR A 555 23.70 0.66 -8.17
N VAL A 556 24.27 0.10 -9.24
CA VAL A 556 23.61 -0.83 -10.16
C VAL A 556 24.41 -2.11 -10.26
N TYR A 557 23.80 -3.20 -9.79
CA TYR A 557 24.33 -4.55 -9.86
C TYR A 557 23.64 -5.38 -10.95
N ILE A 558 24.41 -5.92 -11.90
CA ILE A 558 23.88 -6.89 -12.88
C ILE A 558 24.50 -8.27 -12.65
N GLY A 559 23.75 -9.17 -12.03
CA GLY A 559 24.15 -10.54 -11.76
C GLY A 559 24.24 -11.45 -12.99
N LYS A 560 24.54 -12.73 -12.73
CA LYS A 560 24.78 -13.74 -13.77
C LYS A 560 23.53 -13.94 -14.63
N LEU A 561 23.70 -13.99 -15.96
CA LEU A 561 22.62 -14.05 -16.96
C LEU A 561 21.62 -12.87 -16.90
N GLY A 562 21.88 -11.80 -16.14
CA GLY A 562 21.04 -10.60 -16.19
C GLY A 562 21.22 -9.85 -17.52
N ASN A 563 20.12 -9.41 -18.13
CA ASN A 563 20.12 -8.53 -19.30
C ASN A 563 19.35 -7.27 -18.94
N VAL A 564 20.01 -6.11 -18.97
CA VAL A 564 19.40 -4.85 -18.59
C VAL A 564 19.61 -3.75 -19.61
N TYR A 565 18.54 -3.05 -19.97
CA TYR A 565 18.55 -1.95 -20.93
C TYR A 565 18.03 -0.66 -20.27
N PHE A 566 18.83 0.41 -20.31
CA PHE A 566 18.41 1.75 -19.89
C PHE A 566 18.30 2.66 -21.11
N TYR A 567 17.21 3.41 -21.19
CA TYR A 567 17.02 4.46 -22.19
C TYR A 567 16.56 5.74 -21.49
N ASP A 568 17.15 6.87 -21.89
CA ASP A 568 16.80 8.18 -21.32
C ASP A 568 16.86 8.21 -19.79
N SER A 569 17.77 7.50 -19.15
CA SER A 569 17.81 7.33 -17.69
C SER A 569 18.98 8.08 -17.03
N VAL A 570 18.92 8.25 -15.71
CA VAL A 570 19.99 8.85 -14.90
C VAL A 570 20.55 7.81 -13.95
N VAL A 571 21.87 7.65 -13.91
CA VAL A 571 22.54 6.82 -12.91
C VAL A 571 23.56 7.66 -12.17
N ALA A 572 23.34 7.89 -10.88
CA ALA A 572 24.20 8.68 -10.03
C ALA A 572 24.97 7.79 -9.04
N GLY A 573 26.29 7.97 -8.99
CA GLY A 573 27.19 7.17 -8.15
C GLY A 573 28.59 7.76 -7.99
N GLN A 574 29.41 7.11 -7.17
CA GLN A 574 30.78 7.52 -6.81
C GLN A 574 31.80 6.37 -6.97
N THR A 575 31.47 5.17 -6.46
CA THR A 575 32.40 4.05 -6.37
C THR A 575 31.86 2.79 -7.01
N ASP A 576 32.53 2.32 -8.06
CA ASP A 576 32.22 1.08 -8.79
C ASP A 576 30.72 0.95 -9.09
N PHE A 577 30.07 2.08 -9.38
CA PHE A 577 28.62 2.18 -9.24
C PHE A 577 27.85 1.46 -10.36
N LEU A 578 28.51 1.09 -11.46
CA LEU A 578 28.04 0.09 -12.41
C LEU A 578 28.91 -1.16 -12.29
N TYR A 579 28.36 -2.25 -11.76
CA TYR A 579 29.15 -3.46 -11.56
C TYR A 579 28.37 -4.75 -11.77
N GLY A 580 29.08 -5.84 -12.06
CA GLY A 580 28.47 -7.15 -12.17
C GLY A 580 29.07 -8.11 -13.20
N PHE A 581 28.22 -9.04 -13.63
CA PHE A 581 28.54 -10.25 -14.38
C PHE A 581 27.78 -10.34 -15.71
N GLY A 582 26.57 -9.78 -15.79
CA GLY A 582 25.67 -9.93 -16.95
C GLY A 582 25.88 -8.86 -18.03
N THR A 583 24.80 -8.45 -18.69
CA THR A 583 24.82 -7.45 -19.76
C THR A 583 24.04 -6.22 -19.33
N LEU A 584 24.66 -5.04 -19.37
CA LEU A 584 24.02 -3.74 -19.22
C LEU A 584 24.25 -2.92 -20.48
N TYR A 585 23.18 -2.39 -21.07
CA TYR A 585 23.27 -1.46 -22.19
C TYR A 585 22.52 -0.17 -21.82
N ILE A 586 23.23 0.95 -21.87
CA ILE A 586 22.74 2.27 -21.47
C ILE A 586 22.76 3.17 -22.70
N GLU A 587 21.63 3.76 -23.05
CA GLU A 587 21.48 4.58 -24.25
C GLU A 587 20.81 5.93 -23.91
N LYS A 588 21.29 7.02 -24.53
CA LYS A 588 20.74 8.38 -24.35
C LYS A 588 20.57 8.80 -22.89
N SER A 589 21.49 8.39 -22.03
CA SER A 589 21.36 8.50 -20.57
C SER A 589 22.48 9.37 -19.97
N THR A 590 22.34 9.71 -18.70
CA THR A 590 23.35 10.47 -17.94
C THR A 590 23.93 9.64 -16.81
N LEU A 591 25.26 9.55 -16.76
CA LEU A 591 26.00 9.05 -15.62
C LEU A 591 26.48 10.24 -14.78
N ALA A 592 25.88 10.44 -13.61
CA ALA A 592 26.14 11.56 -12.72
C ALA A 592 27.15 11.18 -11.62
N LEU A 593 28.34 11.78 -11.66
CA LEU A 593 29.44 11.51 -10.75
C LEU A 593 29.23 12.28 -9.45
N ARG A 594 28.92 11.58 -8.35
CA ARG A 594 28.75 12.17 -7.00
C ARG A 594 30.08 12.31 -6.23
N GLY A 595 31.17 11.84 -6.84
CA GLY A 595 32.52 11.80 -6.30
C GLY A 595 33.37 10.84 -7.13
N CYS A 596 34.66 10.70 -6.79
CA CYS A 596 35.53 9.69 -7.39
C CYS A 596 35.97 8.68 -6.32
N GLY A 597 35.62 7.41 -6.47
CA GLY A 597 36.09 6.34 -5.58
C GLY A 597 36.31 5.02 -6.32
N GLY A 598 37.49 4.75 -6.87
CA GLY A 598 37.66 3.56 -7.71
C GLY A 598 37.39 3.88 -9.18
N GLY A 599 36.23 3.49 -9.73
CA GLY A 599 35.82 3.90 -11.07
C GLY A 599 34.30 3.84 -11.31
N ILE A 600 33.85 4.28 -12.49
CA ILE A 600 32.43 4.21 -12.88
C ILE A 600 32.00 2.76 -13.08
N THR A 601 32.83 1.97 -13.78
CA THR A 601 32.53 0.58 -14.12
C THR A 601 33.47 -0.41 -13.42
N ALA A 602 32.92 -1.50 -12.90
CA ALA A 602 33.67 -2.65 -12.36
C ALA A 602 33.01 -3.96 -12.79
N TRP A 603 33.40 -4.49 -13.94
CA TRP A 603 32.78 -5.68 -14.51
C TRP A 603 33.62 -6.93 -14.32
N LYS A 604 32.95 -8.08 -14.37
CA LYS A 604 33.57 -9.38 -14.16
C LYS A 604 33.33 -10.40 -15.27
N GLY A 605 32.21 -10.26 -15.97
CA GLY A 605 31.70 -11.31 -16.86
C GLY A 605 31.34 -12.58 -16.11
N ALA A 606 30.99 -13.64 -16.83
CA ALA A 606 30.71 -14.96 -16.29
C ALA A 606 31.28 -16.06 -17.19
N ASN A 607 31.58 -17.22 -16.62
CA ASN A 607 31.89 -18.40 -17.43
C ASN A 607 30.60 -18.91 -18.07
N THR A 608 30.55 -18.93 -19.39
CA THR A 608 29.41 -19.42 -20.18
C THR A 608 29.88 -20.51 -21.13
N THR A 609 28.97 -21.41 -21.52
CA THR A 609 29.22 -22.45 -22.53
C THR A 609 29.22 -21.89 -23.96
N PHE A 610 28.84 -20.63 -24.13
CA PHE A 610 28.80 -19.88 -25.38
C PHE A 610 29.73 -18.65 -25.32
N PRO A 611 30.07 -18.02 -26.47
CA PRO A 611 30.87 -16.80 -26.49
C PRO A 611 30.29 -15.69 -25.61
N ASN A 612 31.02 -15.32 -24.56
CA ASN A 612 30.54 -14.37 -23.58
C ASN A 612 30.59 -12.91 -24.09
N LYS A 613 29.42 -12.26 -24.24
CA LYS A 613 29.24 -10.82 -24.53
C LYS A 613 28.78 -9.98 -23.33
N TYR A 614 28.86 -10.52 -22.12
CA TYR A 614 28.56 -9.81 -20.89
C TYR A 614 29.54 -8.66 -20.68
N GLY A 615 29.01 -7.54 -20.22
CA GLY A 615 29.69 -6.27 -20.18
C GLY A 615 28.71 -5.13 -19.95
N VAL A 616 29.25 -3.95 -19.73
CA VAL A 616 28.51 -2.70 -19.71
C VAL A 616 28.83 -1.88 -20.96
N TYR A 617 27.80 -1.44 -21.66
CA TYR A 617 27.91 -0.69 -22.91
C TYR A 617 27.14 0.62 -22.75
N ILE A 618 27.83 1.74 -22.89
CA ILE A 618 27.28 3.07 -22.72
C ILE A 618 27.32 3.75 -24.08
N SER A 619 26.15 4.04 -24.67
CA SER A 619 26.04 4.63 -26.02
C SER A 619 25.27 5.94 -26.00
N ASP A 620 25.74 6.90 -26.79
CA ASP A 620 25.03 8.17 -27.06
C ASP A 620 24.58 8.89 -25.78
N SER A 621 25.42 8.79 -24.75
CA SER A 621 25.15 9.19 -23.37
C SER A 621 26.13 10.26 -22.95
N ARG A 622 26.09 10.66 -21.68
CA ARG A 622 27.07 11.58 -21.11
C ARG A 622 27.48 11.21 -19.69
N VAL A 623 28.69 11.63 -19.34
CA VAL A 623 29.24 11.52 -17.99
C VAL A 623 29.56 12.92 -17.49
N VAL A 624 28.95 13.28 -16.37
CA VAL A 624 29.00 14.65 -15.82
C VAL A 624 29.13 14.62 -14.31
N ALA A 625 29.72 15.65 -13.71
CA ALA A 625 29.62 15.91 -12.28
C ALA A 625 28.16 16.08 -11.87
N ALA A 626 27.75 15.45 -10.77
CA ALA A 626 26.36 15.47 -10.31
C ALA A 626 25.88 16.85 -9.89
N ASN A 627 26.77 17.75 -9.47
CA ASN A 627 26.43 19.15 -9.18
C ASN A 627 27.63 20.09 -9.34
N SER A 628 27.34 21.39 -9.41
CA SER A 628 28.38 22.43 -9.57
C SER A 628 29.36 22.53 -8.40
N SER A 629 28.96 22.11 -7.20
CA SER A 629 29.80 22.21 -6.01
C SER A 629 30.91 21.16 -6.01
N ILE A 630 30.63 19.95 -6.49
CA ILE A 630 31.62 18.87 -6.56
C ILE A 630 32.47 18.92 -7.84
N ALA A 631 31.99 19.55 -8.92
CA ALA A 631 32.68 19.54 -10.21
C ALA A 631 34.16 19.99 -10.12
N PRO A 632 34.51 21.08 -9.41
CA PRO A 632 35.92 21.47 -9.24
C PRO A 632 36.72 20.50 -8.35
N GLU A 633 36.05 19.77 -7.45
CA GLU A 633 36.72 18.83 -6.55
C GLU A 633 37.11 17.52 -7.25
N ILE A 634 36.40 17.15 -8.32
CA ILE A 634 36.58 15.88 -9.03
C ILE A 634 37.21 16.02 -10.42
N GLU A 635 37.58 17.24 -10.83
CA GLU A 635 38.29 17.51 -12.09
C GLU A 635 39.51 16.59 -12.27
N ASP A 636 39.61 15.96 -13.45
CA ASP A 636 40.66 15.02 -13.87
C ASP A 636 40.89 13.82 -12.93
N LYS A 637 39.91 13.42 -12.10
CA LYS A 637 40.11 12.39 -11.05
C LYS A 637 39.31 11.11 -11.25
N CYS A 638 38.17 11.15 -11.92
CA CYS A 638 37.25 10.02 -11.96
C CYS A 638 37.61 9.03 -13.07
N SER A 639 37.93 7.79 -12.69
CA SER A 639 38.23 6.71 -13.64
C SER A 639 36.95 6.19 -14.33
N LEU A 640 37.03 5.91 -15.63
CA LEU A 640 35.96 5.24 -16.40
C LEU A 640 35.65 3.83 -15.86
N GLY A 641 36.59 3.24 -15.13
CA GLY A 641 36.42 1.94 -14.51
C GLY A 641 37.73 1.28 -14.14
N ARG A 642 37.61 0.13 -13.47
CA ARG A 642 38.72 -0.73 -13.11
C ARG A 642 38.32 -2.20 -13.18
N PRO A 643 39.23 -3.10 -13.59
CA PRO A 643 38.88 -4.49 -13.83
C PRO A 643 38.69 -5.26 -12.53
N TRP A 644 37.46 -5.72 -12.26
CA TRP A 644 37.22 -6.58 -11.10
C TRP A 644 37.96 -7.92 -11.26
N ASN A 645 38.08 -8.42 -12.50
CA ASN A 645 38.96 -9.50 -12.92
C ASN A 645 39.34 -9.34 -14.42
N GLU A 646 40.02 -10.33 -14.99
CA GLU A 646 40.42 -10.32 -16.41
C GLU A 646 39.24 -10.37 -17.40
N GLY A 647 38.04 -10.74 -16.95
CA GLY A 647 36.80 -10.78 -17.73
C GLY A 647 36.06 -9.45 -17.80
N HIS A 648 36.63 -8.37 -17.25
CA HIS A 648 36.03 -7.03 -17.30
C HIS A 648 35.76 -6.61 -18.75
N ARG A 649 34.54 -6.15 -19.01
CA ARG A 649 34.14 -5.54 -20.27
C ARG A 649 33.31 -4.29 -20.03
N SER A 650 33.83 -3.15 -20.47
CA SER A 650 33.12 -1.87 -20.51
C SER A 650 33.50 -1.10 -21.77
N VAL A 651 32.50 -0.54 -22.45
CA VAL A 651 32.71 0.24 -23.68
C VAL A 651 31.86 1.50 -23.65
N PHE A 652 32.50 2.66 -23.80
CA PHE A 652 31.83 3.95 -24.00
C PHE A 652 31.82 4.29 -25.49
N ILE A 653 30.65 4.59 -26.05
CA ILE A 653 30.38 4.76 -27.49
C ILE A 653 29.66 6.10 -27.64
N ASN A 654 30.15 7.00 -28.51
CA ASN A 654 29.50 8.29 -28.77
C ASN A 654 29.16 9.08 -27.49
N THR A 655 29.98 8.98 -26.44
CA THR A 655 29.67 9.50 -25.11
C THR A 655 30.41 10.80 -24.84
N TYR A 656 29.70 11.80 -24.30
CA TYR A 656 30.30 13.05 -23.83
C TYR A 656 30.91 12.90 -22.44
N PHE A 657 32.12 13.42 -22.23
CA PHE A 657 32.82 13.48 -20.94
C PHE A 657 33.06 14.92 -20.51
N ASP A 658 32.53 15.30 -19.36
CA ASP A 658 32.88 16.56 -18.69
C ASP A 658 34.28 16.50 -18.05
N PRO A 659 34.82 17.61 -17.51
CA PRO A 659 36.19 17.66 -16.97
C PRO A 659 36.47 16.72 -15.79
N SER A 660 35.48 16.00 -15.27
CA SER A 660 35.68 15.12 -14.11
C SER A 660 36.52 13.89 -14.44
N ILE A 661 36.58 13.48 -15.71
CA ILE A 661 37.17 12.20 -16.12
C ILE A 661 38.69 12.25 -16.09
N LEU A 662 39.30 11.23 -15.50
CA LEU A 662 40.74 11.03 -15.52
C LEU A 662 41.25 10.98 -16.97
N PRO A 663 42.28 11.77 -17.37
CA PRO A 663 42.78 11.78 -18.76
C PRO A 663 43.21 10.41 -19.29
N ALA A 664 43.73 9.53 -18.41
CA ALA A 664 44.07 8.15 -18.77
C ALA A 664 42.85 7.26 -19.06
N GLY A 665 41.65 7.68 -18.70
CA GLY A 665 40.39 6.94 -18.81
C GLY A 665 40.24 5.91 -17.69
N TYR A 666 40.65 4.67 -17.97
CA TYR A 666 40.56 3.53 -17.05
C TYR A 666 41.79 3.41 -16.13
N THR A 667 41.62 2.73 -15.01
CA THR A 667 42.70 2.47 -14.04
C THR A 667 42.87 0.98 -13.72
N PRO A 668 44.10 0.52 -13.43
CA PRO A 668 44.33 -0.84 -12.97
C PRO A 668 43.78 -1.06 -11.55
N TRP A 669 43.47 -2.31 -11.19
CA TRP A 669 43.09 -2.63 -9.82
C TRP A 669 44.29 -2.54 -8.88
N LYS A 670 44.28 -1.54 -7.98
CA LYS A 670 45.41 -1.25 -7.07
C LYS A 670 45.74 -2.44 -6.17
N GLY A 671 47.03 -2.75 -6.04
CA GLY A 671 47.53 -3.79 -5.12
C GLY A 671 47.23 -5.22 -5.56
N GLN A 672 47.03 -5.46 -6.86
CA GLN A 672 46.79 -6.80 -7.41
C GLN A 672 47.80 -7.11 -8.52
N PRO A 673 48.16 -8.41 -8.71
CA PRO A 673 49.02 -8.82 -9.82
C PRO A 673 48.48 -8.32 -11.16
N ASN A 674 49.34 -7.71 -11.98
CA ASN A 674 49.02 -7.11 -13.28
C ASN A 674 47.81 -6.15 -13.26
N GLY A 675 47.44 -5.60 -12.10
CA GLY A 675 46.25 -4.77 -11.96
C GLY A 675 44.95 -5.49 -12.32
N ARG A 676 44.92 -6.83 -12.31
CA ARG A 676 43.84 -7.71 -12.82
C ARG A 676 43.52 -7.55 -14.31
N ILE A 677 44.45 -7.03 -15.09
CA ILE A 677 44.33 -6.90 -16.54
C ILE A 677 44.85 -8.18 -17.19
N GLY A 678 44.05 -8.75 -18.09
CA GLY A 678 44.39 -9.93 -18.86
C GLY A 678 43.98 -9.83 -20.33
N PRO A 679 44.21 -10.88 -21.13
CA PRO A 679 43.94 -10.87 -22.57
C PRO A 679 42.45 -10.66 -22.91
N ASN A 680 41.55 -11.06 -22.01
CA ASN A 680 40.10 -10.93 -22.19
C ASN A 680 39.55 -9.56 -21.73
N THR A 681 40.39 -8.74 -21.09
CA THR A 681 39.97 -7.46 -20.53
C THR A 681 39.67 -6.47 -21.64
N THR A 682 38.46 -5.91 -21.63
CA THR A 682 38.01 -4.92 -22.60
C THR A 682 37.58 -3.67 -21.86
N MET A 683 38.44 -2.66 -21.86
CA MET A 683 38.17 -1.34 -21.29
C MET A 683 38.36 -0.34 -22.41
N ALA A 684 37.27 0.04 -23.07
CA ALA A 684 37.36 0.72 -24.36
C ALA A 684 36.50 1.97 -24.46
N VAL A 685 36.93 2.85 -25.37
CA VAL A 685 36.20 4.05 -25.78
C VAL A 685 36.13 4.10 -27.31
N TYR A 686 35.03 4.59 -27.86
CA TYR A 686 34.82 4.81 -29.29
C TYR A 686 34.06 6.12 -29.50
N HIS A 687 34.67 7.04 -30.24
CA HIS A 687 34.03 8.31 -30.62
C HIS A 687 33.47 9.08 -29.41
N VAL A 688 34.23 9.07 -28.31
CA VAL A 688 33.97 9.89 -27.12
C VAL A 688 34.53 11.30 -27.33
N TYR A 689 33.96 12.28 -26.65
CA TYR A 689 34.29 13.70 -26.85
C TYR A 689 33.99 14.52 -25.58
N GLY A 690 34.43 15.77 -25.55
CA GLY A 690 34.27 16.66 -24.39
C GLY A 690 35.59 16.96 -23.68
N PRO A 691 35.59 17.92 -22.73
CA PRO A 691 36.82 18.40 -22.08
C PRO A 691 37.52 17.34 -21.22
N GLY A 692 36.82 16.33 -20.71
CA GLY A 692 37.45 15.25 -19.94
C GLY A 692 38.07 14.13 -20.78
N TYR A 693 38.07 14.26 -22.12
CA TYR A 693 38.67 13.24 -22.99
C TYR A 693 40.00 13.70 -23.57
N ASP A 694 41.08 12.99 -23.20
CA ASP A 694 42.39 13.10 -23.80
C ASP A 694 42.76 11.77 -24.48
N ALA A 695 42.69 11.75 -25.81
CA ALA A 695 43.01 10.56 -26.60
C ALA A 695 44.48 10.12 -26.44
N VAL A 696 45.40 11.07 -26.30
CA VAL A 696 46.84 10.79 -26.19
C VAL A 696 47.13 10.17 -24.83
N ALA A 697 46.59 10.72 -23.75
CA ALA A 697 46.73 10.17 -22.40
C ALA A 697 46.04 8.80 -22.26
N ALA A 698 44.87 8.63 -22.87
CA ALA A 698 44.15 7.36 -22.90
C ALA A 698 44.98 6.26 -23.59
N GLU A 699 45.54 6.53 -24.77
CA GLU A 699 46.40 5.56 -25.48
C GLU A 699 47.71 5.28 -24.72
N ALA A 700 48.33 6.32 -24.15
CA ALA A 700 49.57 6.18 -23.38
C ALA A 700 49.41 5.37 -22.09
N SER A 701 48.19 5.28 -21.55
CA SER A 701 47.91 4.54 -20.31
C SER A 701 48.20 3.03 -20.42
N ASN A 702 48.16 2.45 -21.62
CA ASN A 702 48.14 0.99 -21.86
C ASN A 702 46.99 0.23 -21.15
N VAL A 703 45.99 0.95 -20.62
CA VAL A 703 44.82 0.39 -19.95
C VAL A 703 43.57 0.66 -20.78
N THR A 704 43.40 1.90 -21.25
CA THR A 704 42.28 2.32 -22.11
C THR A 704 42.52 1.96 -23.56
N LYS A 705 41.61 1.19 -24.16
CA LYS A 705 41.63 0.83 -25.57
C LYS A 705 40.80 1.83 -26.38
N VAL A 706 41.44 2.59 -27.26
CA VAL A 706 40.72 3.42 -28.23
C VAL A 706 40.31 2.57 -29.43
N PHE A 707 39.01 2.30 -29.55
CA PHE A 707 38.48 1.45 -30.61
C PHE A 707 38.34 2.20 -31.94
N ASN A 708 38.54 1.47 -33.03
CA ASN A 708 38.12 1.88 -34.37
C ASN A 708 36.73 1.30 -34.73
N ARG A 709 36.20 1.72 -35.90
CA ARG A 709 34.88 1.32 -36.38
C ARG A 709 34.69 -0.20 -36.50
N ARG A 710 35.74 -0.97 -36.81
CA ARG A 710 35.67 -2.43 -36.91
C ARG A 710 35.61 -3.08 -35.53
N GLN A 711 36.39 -2.56 -34.57
CA GLN A 711 36.47 -3.07 -33.21
C GLN A 711 35.20 -2.82 -32.40
N VAL A 712 34.51 -1.68 -32.62
CA VAL A 712 33.25 -1.38 -31.91
C VAL A 712 32.03 -2.10 -32.49
N LYS A 713 32.09 -2.56 -33.75
CA LYS A 713 30.96 -3.18 -34.46
C LYS A 713 30.22 -4.27 -33.66
N PRO A 714 30.89 -5.17 -32.91
CA PRO A 714 30.21 -6.22 -32.13
C PRO A 714 29.42 -5.73 -30.91
N PHE A 715 29.54 -4.44 -30.55
CA PHE A 715 28.99 -3.87 -29.31
C PHE A 715 28.11 -2.65 -29.58
N ARG A 716 27.87 -2.33 -30.85
CA ARG A 716 27.37 -1.01 -31.25
C ARG A 716 25.90 -0.79 -30.91
N ARG A 717 25.08 -1.83 -30.85
CA ARG A 717 23.64 -1.73 -30.58
C ARG A 717 23.17 -2.82 -29.60
N PRO A 718 22.00 -2.65 -28.95
CA PRO A 718 21.41 -3.67 -28.09
C PRO A 718 21.35 -5.07 -28.73
N ILE A 719 20.96 -5.12 -30.02
CA ILE A 719 20.85 -6.36 -30.81
C ILE A 719 22.18 -7.13 -30.93
N ASP A 720 23.31 -6.44 -30.80
CA ASP A 720 24.63 -7.01 -30.98
C ASP A 720 25.14 -7.70 -29.69
N VAL A 721 24.61 -7.33 -28.51
CA VAL A 721 25.13 -7.79 -27.20
C VAL A 721 24.17 -8.65 -26.39
N PHE A 722 22.85 -8.42 -26.46
CA PHE A 722 21.90 -9.19 -25.65
C PHE A 722 21.73 -10.61 -26.19
N MET A 723 21.81 -11.58 -25.29
CA MET A 723 21.73 -13.01 -25.59
C MET A 723 20.66 -13.68 -24.71
N THR A 724 20.06 -14.76 -25.21
CA THR A 724 19.20 -15.63 -24.39
C THR A 724 20.05 -16.35 -23.33
N PRO A 725 19.44 -16.98 -22.31
CA PRO A 725 20.17 -17.78 -21.31
C PRO A 725 21.00 -18.92 -21.92
N THR A 726 20.64 -19.34 -23.15
CA THR A 726 21.32 -20.37 -23.94
C THR A 726 22.30 -19.81 -24.97
N GLY A 727 22.57 -18.49 -24.97
CA GLY A 727 23.54 -17.84 -25.84
C GLY A 727 23.04 -17.49 -27.25
N LYS A 728 21.73 -17.54 -27.52
CA LYS A 728 21.16 -17.18 -28.84
C LYS A 728 20.99 -15.66 -28.97
N GLN A 729 21.17 -15.13 -30.17
CA GLN A 729 20.93 -13.72 -30.53
C GLN A 729 19.98 -13.61 -31.74
N PRO A 730 19.19 -12.53 -31.86
CA PRO A 730 19.09 -11.43 -30.89
C PRO A 730 18.10 -11.73 -29.74
N ASN A 731 18.39 -11.25 -28.54
CA ASN A 731 17.47 -11.29 -27.40
C ASN A 731 17.04 -9.87 -27.01
N ILE A 732 16.19 -9.24 -27.83
CA ILE A 732 15.74 -7.85 -27.64
C ILE A 732 14.22 -7.69 -27.58
N GLY A 733 13.43 -8.77 -27.68
CA GLY A 733 11.97 -8.68 -27.71
C GLY A 733 11.31 -8.16 -26.44
N TRP A 734 12.09 -8.05 -25.35
CA TRP A 734 11.69 -7.49 -24.05
C TRP A 734 12.02 -5.99 -23.92
N ILE A 735 12.71 -5.41 -24.91
CA ILE A 735 12.90 -3.96 -25.01
C ILE A 735 11.65 -3.36 -25.65
N ASP A 736 11.23 -2.21 -25.16
CA ASP A 736 10.07 -1.49 -25.67
C ASP A 736 10.30 -1.11 -27.14
N PRO A 737 9.44 -1.57 -28.07
CA PRO A 737 9.60 -1.30 -29.49
C PRO A 737 9.44 0.18 -29.86
N SER A 738 8.89 1.01 -28.97
CA SER A 738 8.76 2.46 -29.18
C SER A 738 10.08 3.21 -29.01
N VAL A 739 11.09 2.61 -28.37
CA VAL A 739 12.43 3.19 -28.27
C VAL A 739 13.39 2.44 -29.20
N GLY A 740 13.94 3.16 -30.17
CA GLY A 740 14.99 2.65 -31.05
C GLY A 740 14.53 1.65 -32.12
N SER A 741 13.94 2.18 -33.20
CA SER A 741 14.08 1.58 -34.55
C SER A 741 15.33 2.11 -35.25
#